data_AF-A0A4Z1ETX5-F1
#
_entry.id   AF-A0A4Z1ETX5-F1
#
_cell.length_a   1.000
_cell.length_b   1.000
_cell.length_c   1.000
_cell.angle_alpha   90.00
_cell.angle_beta   90.00
_cell.angle_gamma   90.00
#
_symmetry.space_group_name_H-M   'P 1'
#
loop_
_entity.id
_entity.type
_entity.pdbx_description
1 polymer ?
#
loop_
_entity_poly.entity_id
_entity_poly.type
_entity_poly.pdbx_seq_one_letter_code
_entity_poly.pdbx_strand_id
1 'polypeptide(L)'
;MSQNDKVDLVVVGAGWFGLAGAKTYLQVHPNANVVVLADNATIGGVWANDRLYPGLKTNNMLGALEYSEFPMTTEKYGVKPGEYIPGSVVHQYLEDFAKEYNVYDKIRFESKAISAEHQDEGGWIVTIGSSSVPATFEEYKISTSKLIVATGLTSLPFVPPLPGIEGFTPPVFHTKEFPNHLDTLETARSVCVFGAAKSSFDMAYAYASKGVHVDWIIRESGHGPGWMAQSYATPLKIWIEKMVNTRVLTWFSPCIYGDYDGYGTVRSWLHGTAAGRWFVDKYWANSENEIKTVNGYDKHPETAKLKPWSNSFYVGTMLSILNHDTDIFELVRKGAISVHIGDIVNLSANTVSLSNGEKLQTDAFACATGWKHVPPLEFLPRGIDLGLPHAPGSDEPTDLIERADKEILSKFPKLNDEPLAVKRVKPMEGAPEGRLEPFRLFRFMVPPKFVESRDIIFLGFMTSVSTAFLAQFQALWATAFFNNKVSIPSDMEYQNVLHSRFGKWRYPSGFGARHPDTVFDGLPYYDMLLKDMGLRNHRKSSWFWEIFEPYSAKDYVGVVDELKQKIKVEKKTISTPTTIRMVFIPGDNKVQIPELADTEGPPAYSPYDTPAPSTISSSSYPPDFSSLPPTPSSSSPSTSTPNVSVSNAVSSSRSVSLSGPLKILESVSGSSSVTLYHHVTVCGPVKASAKIVLYDHVTVSDDVRSSSSISLDGGAGKGGVVIMGTVKSSSSIEMRGNVYVQGDVKSSSKVLLEGIGGLVRVGGKVDTSGQVTIRGGVEVGNVESSGKIIVESLEKQRIVLGDLQSRGGMEIEGVVEIRNELKASGNVKINGKLHVHGNFTVHGNVKVQAGSELIVNGRRTIHGKMENA
;
A
#
# COMPACT_ATOMS: atom_id res chain seq x y z
N MET A 1 11.27 -29.51 -2.24
CA MET A 1 10.26 -29.55 -1.17
C MET A 1 8.91 -29.73 -1.85
N SER A 2 8.12 -30.72 -1.43
CA SER A 2 6.77 -30.95 -1.97
C SER A 2 5.80 -29.85 -1.51
N GLN A 3 4.70 -29.70 -2.24
CA GLN A 3 3.70 -28.62 -2.19
C GLN A 3 2.94 -28.43 -0.84
N ASN A 4 3.44 -28.94 0.29
CA ASN A 4 2.73 -28.99 1.59
C ASN A 4 3.61 -28.85 2.85
N ASP A 5 4.86 -28.36 2.75
CA ASP A 5 5.72 -28.22 3.93
C ASP A 5 5.25 -27.07 4.85
N LYS A 6 4.72 -27.41 6.02
CA LYS A 6 4.37 -26.46 7.09
C LYS A 6 5.66 -25.95 7.77
N VAL A 7 5.82 -24.64 7.86
CA VAL A 7 6.96 -23.99 8.53
C VAL A 7 6.51 -23.28 9.82
N ASP A 8 7.46 -22.95 10.69
CA ASP A 8 7.16 -22.29 11.97
C ASP A 8 6.86 -20.79 11.79
N LEU A 9 7.57 -20.15 10.86
CA LEU A 9 7.48 -18.72 10.58
C LEU A 9 7.79 -18.42 9.11
N VAL A 10 6.93 -17.62 8.49
CA VAL A 10 7.23 -16.92 7.24
C VAL A 10 7.45 -15.43 7.55
N VAL A 11 8.50 -14.87 7.00
CA VAL A 11 8.80 -13.44 7.02
C VAL A 11 8.71 -12.89 5.61
N VAL A 12 7.79 -11.95 5.35
CA VAL A 12 7.64 -11.31 4.04
C VAL A 12 8.44 -10.02 4.01
N GLY A 13 9.58 -10.03 3.33
CA GLY A 13 10.50 -8.91 3.19
C GLY A 13 11.88 -9.19 3.80
N ALA A 14 12.95 -8.97 3.03
CA ALA A 14 14.34 -9.17 3.46
C ALA A 14 15.11 -7.83 3.62
N GLY A 15 14.44 -6.80 4.13
CA GLY A 15 15.05 -5.53 4.54
C GLY A 15 15.31 -5.45 6.05
N TRP A 16 15.65 -4.26 6.56
CA TRP A 16 15.97 -4.02 7.99
C TRP A 16 15.02 -4.72 8.98
N PHE A 17 13.71 -4.62 8.76
CA PHE A 17 12.71 -5.16 9.68
C PHE A 17 12.59 -6.68 9.60
N GLY A 18 12.55 -7.24 8.40
CA GLY A 18 12.43 -8.69 8.21
C GLY A 18 13.67 -9.44 8.66
N LEU A 19 14.87 -8.90 8.39
CA LEU A 19 16.13 -9.47 8.87
C LEU A 19 16.22 -9.43 10.39
N ALA A 20 15.87 -8.31 11.03
CA ALA A 20 15.82 -8.22 12.49
C ALA A 20 14.80 -9.22 13.08
N GLY A 21 13.61 -9.32 12.49
CA GLY A 21 12.55 -10.25 12.90
C GLY A 21 12.98 -11.71 12.82
N ALA A 22 13.50 -12.15 11.67
CA ALA A 22 14.01 -13.50 11.47
C ALA A 22 15.16 -13.83 12.41
N LYS A 23 16.16 -12.94 12.51
CA LYS A 23 17.33 -13.10 13.39
C LYS A 23 16.93 -13.25 14.84
N THR A 24 16.08 -12.36 15.35
CA THR A 24 15.66 -12.37 16.77
C THR A 24 14.86 -13.63 17.08
N TYR A 25 13.95 -14.02 16.17
CA TYR A 25 13.18 -15.25 16.32
C TYR A 25 14.08 -16.49 16.37
N LEU A 26 15.07 -16.61 15.48
CA LEU A 26 16.01 -17.73 15.43
C LEU A 26 16.95 -17.79 16.64
N GLN A 27 17.38 -16.65 17.19
CA GLN A 27 18.19 -16.64 18.42
C GLN A 27 17.43 -17.17 19.64
N VAL A 28 16.10 -17.02 19.66
CA VAL A 28 15.23 -17.59 20.71
C VAL A 28 14.84 -19.04 20.37
N HIS A 29 14.61 -19.34 19.09
CA HIS A 29 14.17 -20.63 18.57
C HIS A 29 15.16 -21.18 17.52
N PRO A 30 16.35 -21.66 17.94
CA PRO A 30 17.43 -22.03 17.00
C PRO A 30 17.07 -23.17 16.05
N ASN A 31 16.09 -24.00 16.41
CA ASN A 31 15.65 -25.14 15.60
C ASN A 31 14.40 -24.82 14.75
N ALA A 32 13.91 -23.58 14.76
CA ALA A 32 12.71 -23.23 14.00
C ALA A 32 12.96 -23.24 12.49
N ASN A 33 12.00 -23.79 11.76
CA ASN A 33 11.94 -23.72 10.32
C ASN A 33 11.37 -22.35 9.91
N VAL A 34 12.26 -21.46 9.47
CA VAL A 34 11.94 -20.08 9.10
C VAL A 34 12.22 -19.88 7.62
N VAL A 35 11.27 -19.29 6.90
CA VAL A 35 11.43 -18.86 5.51
C VAL A 35 11.29 -17.35 5.43
N VAL A 36 12.22 -16.69 4.75
CA VAL A 36 12.16 -15.25 4.45
C VAL A 36 11.90 -15.11 2.95
N LEU A 37 10.90 -14.34 2.55
CA LEU A 37 10.53 -14.11 1.15
C LEU A 37 10.99 -12.71 0.71
N ALA A 38 11.65 -12.61 -0.43
CA ALA A 38 12.09 -11.35 -1.02
C ALA A 38 11.66 -11.26 -2.49
N ASP A 39 11.01 -10.17 -2.88
CA ASP A 39 10.64 -9.88 -4.27
C ASP A 39 11.86 -9.52 -5.12
N ASN A 40 12.84 -8.81 -4.52
CA ASN A 40 14.08 -8.44 -5.18
C ASN A 40 15.01 -9.65 -5.41
N ALA A 41 15.89 -9.51 -6.39
CA ALA A 41 16.95 -10.48 -6.68
C ALA A 41 18.05 -10.49 -5.60
N THR A 42 18.14 -9.42 -4.80
CA THR A 42 19.15 -9.26 -3.75
C THR A 42 18.55 -8.81 -2.42
N ILE A 43 19.30 -9.02 -1.34
CA ILE A 43 18.91 -8.66 0.03
C ILE A 43 18.89 -7.14 0.25
N GLY A 44 18.17 -6.65 1.25
CA GLY A 44 18.27 -5.26 1.72
C GLY A 44 16.99 -4.45 1.53
N GLY A 45 16.00 -4.97 0.81
CA GLY A 45 14.73 -4.29 0.57
C GLY A 45 14.94 -3.01 -0.23
N VAL A 46 14.75 -1.84 0.40
CA VAL A 46 15.05 -0.55 -0.25
C VAL A 46 16.54 -0.35 -0.55
N TRP A 47 17.40 -1.09 0.13
CA TRP A 47 18.85 -1.13 -0.08
C TRP A 47 19.29 -2.36 -0.90
N ALA A 48 18.35 -3.02 -1.59
CA ALA A 48 18.70 -4.05 -2.56
C ALA A 48 19.57 -3.45 -3.67
N ASN A 49 20.54 -4.22 -4.17
CA ASN A 49 21.54 -3.74 -5.12
C ASN A 49 20.90 -3.21 -6.40
N ASP A 50 19.83 -3.85 -6.86
CA ASP A 50 18.99 -3.45 -8.01
C ASP A 50 18.20 -2.13 -7.81
N ARG A 51 18.19 -1.58 -6.59
CA ARG A 51 17.54 -0.30 -6.27
C ARG A 51 18.53 0.85 -6.04
N LEU A 52 19.84 0.57 -6.03
CA LEU A 52 20.86 1.58 -5.75
C LEU A 52 21.15 2.42 -7.00
N TYR A 53 21.40 3.71 -6.80
CA TYR A 53 21.83 4.64 -7.84
C TYR A 53 23.05 5.45 -7.38
N PRO A 54 23.86 6.01 -8.31
CA PRO A 54 25.07 6.76 -7.97
C PRO A 54 24.79 7.91 -7.00
N GLY A 55 25.62 8.04 -5.97
CA GLY A 55 25.49 9.09 -4.96
C GLY A 55 24.44 8.84 -3.88
N LEU A 56 23.67 7.75 -3.94
CA LEU A 56 22.72 7.39 -2.88
C LEU A 56 23.46 7.12 -1.56
N LYS A 57 23.15 7.93 -0.54
CA LYS A 57 23.69 7.83 0.83
C LYS A 57 22.57 7.90 1.86
N THR A 58 22.81 7.32 3.03
CA THR A 58 21.94 7.44 4.20
C THR A 58 21.86 8.88 4.68
N ASN A 59 20.73 9.25 5.30
CA ASN A 59 20.63 10.52 6.02
C ASN A 59 21.41 10.47 7.36
N ASN A 60 21.71 9.25 7.84
CA ASN A 60 22.47 9.00 9.05
C ASN A 60 23.97 8.97 8.76
N MET A 61 24.79 9.51 9.66
CA MET A 61 26.24 9.26 9.65
C MET A 61 26.60 7.93 10.36
N LEU A 62 27.82 7.44 10.11
CA LEU A 62 28.35 6.24 10.75
C LEU A 62 28.19 6.27 12.29
N GLY A 63 27.64 5.19 12.84
CA GLY A 63 27.34 5.04 14.27
C GLY A 63 25.89 5.36 14.68
N ALA A 64 25.05 5.82 13.74
CA ALA A 64 23.60 6.01 13.97
C ALA A 64 22.70 5.02 13.21
N LEU A 65 23.25 4.17 12.34
CA LEU A 65 22.49 3.19 11.56
C LEU A 65 23.13 1.79 11.64
N GLU A 66 22.95 1.14 12.78
CA GLU A 66 23.48 -0.19 13.07
C GLU A 66 22.59 -0.94 14.09
N TYR A 67 22.60 -2.27 14.03
CA TYR A 67 22.08 -3.13 15.09
C TYR A 67 23.07 -3.22 16.25
N SER A 68 22.56 -3.24 17.49
CA SER A 68 23.39 -3.31 18.70
C SER A 68 24.40 -4.46 18.73
N GLU A 69 23.99 -5.66 18.32
CA GLU A 69 24.86 -6.85 18.30
C GLU A 69 25.71 -6.97 17.01
N PHE A 70 25.62 -6.01 16.09
CA PHE A 70 26.38 -6.04 14.83
C PHE A 70 26.83 -4.62 14.44
N PRO A 71 27.86 -4.07 15.09
CA PRO A 71 28.29 -2.70 14.83
C PRO A 71 28.85 -2.51 13.42
N MET A 72 28.64 -1.33 12.84
CA MET A 72 29.21 -0.92 11.55
C MET A 72 30.57 -0.26 11.79
N THR A 73 31.65 -1.05 11.68
CA THR A 73 33.01 -0.58 11.95
C THR A 73 33.69 -0.01 10.71
N THR A 74 34.46 1.07 10.87
CA THR A 74 35.24 1.70 9.79
C THR A 74 36.21 0.72 9.13
N GLU A 75 36.85 -0.15 9.92
CA GLU A 75 37.83 -1.12 9.44
C GLU A 75 37.23 -2.10 8.42
N LYS A 76 35.95 -2.45 8.60
CA LYS A 76 35.24 -3.41 7.77
C LYS A 76 34.60 -2.76 6.55
N TYR A 77 33.99 -1.58 6.72
CA TYR A 77 33.13 -0.96 5.71
C TYR A 77 33.71 0.29 5.05
N GLY A 78 34.87 0.77 5.49
CA GLY A 78 35.59 1.89 4.88
C GLY A 78 34.97 3.27 5.06
N VAL A 79 33.87 3.39 5.82
CA VAL A 79 33.22 4.67 6.15
C VAL A 79 33.80 5.18 7.47
N LYS A 80 34.17 6.45 7.54
CA LYS A 80 34.75 7.07 8.75
C LYS A 80 33.68 7.72 9.64
N PRO A 81 33.95 7.89 10.94
CA PRO A 81 33.06 8.67 11.80
C PRO A 81 32.81 10.07 11.23
N GLY A 82 31.54 10.48 11.18
CA GLY A 82 31.13 11.75 10.59
C GLY A 82 30.90 11.73 9.08
N GLU A 83 31.07 10.57 8.41
CA GLU A 83 30.68 10.38 7.02
C GLU A 83 29.29 9.72 6.92
N TYR A 84 28.54 10.09 5.88
CA TYR A 84 27.29 9.42 5.50
C TYR A 84 27.59 8.07 4.88
N ILE A 85 26.73 7.08 5.13
CA ILE A 85 26.95 5.70 4.72
C ILE A 85 26.43 5.54 3.27
N PRO A 86 27.26 5.12 2.31
CA PRO A 86 26.80 4.84 0.94
C PRO A 86 25.78 3.68 0.91
N GLY A 87 24.83 3.73 -0.03
CA GLY A 87 23.81 2.69 -0.15
C GLY A 87 24.38 1.28 -0.39
N SER A 88 25.50 1.18 -1.11
CA SER A 88 26.22 -0.08 -1.31
C SER A 88 26.82 -0.64 0.00
N VAL A 89 27.26 0.24 0.90
CA VAL A 89 27.75 -0.17 2.23
C VAL A 89 26.60 -0.65 3.10
N VAL A 90 25.43 0.00 3.04
CA VAL A 90 24.23 -0.48 3.75
C VAL A 90 23.81 -1.84 3.24
N HIS A 91 23.83 -2.06 1.92
CA HIS A 91 23.56 -3.36 1.31
C HIS A 91 24.51 -4.43 1.85
N GLN A 92 25.82 -4.19 1.79
CA GLN A 92 26.83 -5.11 2.30
C GLN A 92 26.65 -5.40 3.79
N TYR A 93 26.36 -4.37 4.59
CA TYR A 93 26.12 -4.51 6.02
C TYR A 93 24.94 -5.44 6.33
N LEU A 94 23.82 -5.29 5.62
CA LEU A 94 22.64 -6.15 5.79
C LEU A 94 22.89 -7.57 5.31
N GLU A 95 23.64 -7.73 4.23
CA GLU A 95 24.07 -9.04 3.76
C GLU A 95 24.94 -9.76 4.79
N ASP A 96 25.97 -9.08 5.29
CA ASP A 96 26.88 -9.62 6.30
C ASP A 96 26.15 -9.95 7.60
N PHE A 97 25.23 -9.08 8.03
CA PHE A 97 24.35 -9.35 9.17
C PHE A 97 23.54 -10.63 8.96
N ALA A 98 22.92 -10.79 7.79
CA ALA A 98 22.13 -11.98 7.50
C ALA A 98 22.98 -13.25 7.47
N LYS A 99 24.23 -13.18 6.98
CA LYS A 99 25.18 -14.30 6.98
C LYS A 99 25.64 -14.65 8.40
N GLU A 100 26.08 -13.66 9.18
CA GLU A 100 26.55 -13.84 10.57
C GLU A 100 25.50 -14.56 11.45
N TYR A 101 24.22 -14.22 11.25
CA TYR A 101 23.13 -14.76 12.05
C TYR A 101 22.36 -15.90 11.37
N ASN A 102 22.91 -16.51 10.31
CA ASN A 102 22.32 -17.66 9.59
C ASN A 102 20.87 -17.40 9.09
N VAL A 103 20.60 -16.16 8.71
CA VAL A 103 19.33 -15.75 8.08
C VAL A 103 19.44 -15.81 6.56
N TYR A 104 20.62 -15.57 5.98
CA TYR A 104 20.81 -15.47 4.54
C TYR A 104 20.31 -16.70 3.77
N ASP A 105 20.68 -17.91 4.22
CA ASP A 105 20.27 -19.17 3.59
C ASP A 105 18.77 -19.49 3.76
N LYS A 106 18.05 -18.72 4.58
CA LYS A 106 16.60 -18.83 4.77
C LYS A 106 15.83 -17.91 3.82
N ILE A 107 16.51 -17.05 3.08
CA ILE A 107 15.91 -16.11 2.14
C ILE A 107 15.66 -16.81 0.81
N ARG A 108 14.45 -16.67 0.29
CA ARG A 108 14.07 -17.00 -1.08
C ARG A 108 13.93 -15.70 -1.86
N PHE A 109 14.89 -15.44 -2.74
CA PHE A 109 14.88 -14.29 -3.64
C PHE A 109 13.90 -14.51 -4.79
N GLU A 110 13.52 -13.42 -5.44
CA GLU A 110 12.56 -13.41 -6.57
C GLU A 110 11.24 -14.15 -6.26
N SER A 111 10.89 -14.20 -4.97
CA SER A 111 9.76 -14.93 -4.40
C SER A 111 8.82 -13.93 -3.75
N LYS A 112 7.93 -13.36 -4.55
CA LYS A 112 6.93 -12.40 -4.10
C LYS A 112 5.76 -13.11 -3.43
N ALA A 113 5.44 -12.72 -2.21
CA ALA A 113 4.16 -13.09 -1.60
C ALA A 113 3.03 -12.37 -2.35
N ILE A 114 2.18 -13.13 -3.06
CA ILE A 114 1.01 -12.61 -3.78
C ILE A 114 -0.17 -12.46 -2.81
N SER A 115 -0.39 -13.48 -1.97
CA SER A 115 -1.46 -13.47 -0.98
C SER A 115 -1.08 -14.20 0.31
N ALA A 116 -1.75 -13.85 1.40
CA ALA A 116 -1.70 -14.55 2.68
C ALA A 116 -3.13 -14.86 3.16
N GLU A 117 -3.45 -16.14 3.28
CA GLU A 117 -4.78 -16.64 3.64
C GLU A 117 -4.78 -17.18 5.08
N HIS A 118 -5.54 -16.52 5.96
CA HIS A 118 -5.73 -16.98 7.33
C HIS A 118 -6.55 -18.27 7.36
N GLN A 119 -6.21 -19.20 8.24
CA GLN A 119 -6.89 -20.48 8.37
C GLN A 119 -7.76 -20.49 9.63
N ASP A 120 -8.91 -21.16 9.58
CA ASP A 120 -9.86 -21.24 10.71
C ASP A 120 -9.22 -21.81 12.00
N GLU A 121 -8.28 -22.77 11.86
CA GLU A 121 -7.53 -23.37 12.97
C GLU A 121 -6.33 -22.53 13.44
N GLY A 122 -6.14 -21.34 12.87
CA GLY A 122 -5.00 -20.46 13.09
C GLY A 122 -3.84 -20.70 12.13
N GLY A 123 -2.97 -19.69 11.99
CA GLY A 123 -1.87 -19.69 11.03
C GLY A 123 -2.31 -19.26 9.62
N TRP A 124 -1.37 -19.35 8.68
CA TRP A 124 -1.48 -18.72 7.37
C TRP A 124 -1.01 -19.63 6.24
N ILE A 125 -1.64 -19.52 5.07
CA ILE A 125 -1.13 -20.05 3.81
C ILE A 125 -0.69 -18.87 2.94
N VAL A 126 0.60 -18.81 2.64
CA VAL A 126 1.17 -17.76 1.78
C VAL A 126 1.30 -18.31 0.37
N THR A 127 0.74 -17.59 -0.62
CA THR A 127 0.93 -17.89 -2.04
C THR A 127 2.09 -17.07 -2.58
N ILE A 128 3.04 -17.71 -3.24
CA ILE A 128 4.27 -17.12 -3.75
C ILE A 128 4.28 -17.18 -5.27
N GLY A 129 4.59 -16.07 -5.90
CA GLY A 129 4.89 -15.95 -7.33
C GLY A 129 6.21 -15.19 -7.57
N SER A 130 6.41 -14.74 -8.81
CA SER A 130 7.58 -13.92 -9.19
C SER A 130 7.14 -12.67 -9.93
N SER A 131 7.74 -11.51 -9.60
CA SER A 131 7.59 -10.27 -10.37
C SER A 131 8.57 -10.19 -11.54
N SER A 132 9.75 -10.81 -11.42
CA SER A 132 10.86 -10.68 -12.38
C SER A 132 10.79 -11.68 -13.52
N VAL A 133 10.24 -12.88 -13.28
CA VAL A 133 10.11 -13.93 -14.31
C VAL A 133 8.72 -14.59 -14.30
N PRO A 134 7.62 -13.84 -14.48
CA PRO A 134 6.26 -14.38 -14.31
C PRO A 134 5.90 -15.52 -15.27
N ALA A 135 6.56 -15.60 -16.44
CA ALA A 135 6.21 -16.54 -17.49
C ALA A 135 6.71 -17.98 -17.24
N THR A 136 7.70 -18.18 -16.35
CA THR A 136 8.30 -19.50 -16.06
C THR A 136 8.23 -19.90 -14.60
N PHE A 137 7.81 -18.99 -13.71
CA PHE A 137 7.70 -19.26 -12.29
C PHE A 137 6.40 -20.00 -11.99
N GLU A 138 6.52 -21.23 -11.48
CA GLU A 138 5.36 -21.97 -10.97
C GLU A 138 4.98 -21.41 -9.60
N GLU A 139 3.78 -20.82 -9.50
CA GLU A 139 3.26 -20.38 -8.20
C GLU A 139 3.19 -21.56 -7.23
N TYR A 140 3.61 -21.32 -5.99
CA TYR A 140 3.56 -22.34 -4.95
C TYR A 140 3.09 -21.74 -3.63
N LYS A 141 2.68 -22.62 -2.71
CA LYS A 141 2.14 -22.22 -1.40
C LYS A 141 3.05 -22.71 -0.27
N ILE A 142 3.12 -21.93 0.81
CA ILE A 142 3.74 -22.32 2.07
C ILE A 142 2.71 -22.17 3.18
N SER A 143 2.47 -23.23 3.95
CA SER A 143 1.71 -23.14 5.20
C SER A 143 2.64 -22.73 6.34
N THR A 144 2.20 -21.82 7.20
CA THR A 144 2.99 -21.34 8.34
C THR A 144 2.15 -21.16 9.58
N SER A 145 2.75 -21.39 10.74
CA SER A 145 2.09 -21.15 12.03
C SER A 145 2.10 -19.66 12.40
N LYS A 146 3.07 -18.89 11.89
CA LYS A 146 3.23 -17.47 12.19
C LYS A 146 3.65 -16.70 10.94
N LEU A 147 3.21 -15.45 10.85
CA LEU A 147 3.52 -14.55 9.74
C LEU A 147 4.06 -13.22 10.26
N ILE A 148 5.26 -12.85 9.82
CA ILE A 148 5.78 -11.49 9.93
C ILE A 148 5.61 -10.82 8.58
N VAL A 149 4.87 -9.72 8.52
CA VAL A 149 4.78 -8.86 7.34
C VAL A 149 5.74 -7.69 7.52
N ALA A 150 6.85 -7.71 6.79
CA ALA A 150 7.93 -6.72 6.86
C ALA A 150 8.22 -6.10 5.48
N THR A 151 7.16 -5.86 4.70
CA THR A 151 7.26 -5.36 3.32
C THR A 151 7.66 -3.89 3.23
N GLY A 152 7.63 -3.16 4.35
CA GLY A 152 7.88 -1.72 4.44
C GLY A 152 6.80 -0.87 3.77
N LEU A 153 6.92 0.45 3.95
CA LEU A 153 5.99 1.44 3.40
C LEU A 153 6.41 1.99 2.03
N THR A 154 7.63 1.68 1.56
CA THR A 154 8.24 2.28 0.37
C THR A 154 8.54 1.26 -0.74
N SER A 155 7.57 0.37 -0.96
CA SER A 155 7.67 -0.75 -1.91
C SER A 155 6.86 -0.53 -3.19
N LEU A 156 5.64 0.00 -3.09
CA LEU A 156 4.78 0.31 -4.23
C LEU A 156 4.90 1.80 -4.60
N PRO A 157 5.45 2.14 -5.77
CA PRO A 157 5.58 3.54 -6.18
C PRO A 157 4.20 4.18 -6.34
N PHE A 158 4.07 5.44 -5.97
CA PHE A 158 2.91 6.25 -6.30
C PHE A 158 3.25 7.17 -7.46
N VAL A 159 2.79 6.85 -8.66
CA VAL A 159 2.84 7.75 -9.82
C VAL A 159 1.44 8.33 -9.98
N PRO A 160 1.24 9.64 -9.76
CA PRO A 160 -0.08 10.25 -9.90
C PRO A 160 -0.54 10.22 -11.37
N PRO A 161 -1.84 10.30 -11.65
CA PRO A 161 -2.34 10.55 -12.99
C PRO A 161 -1.74 11.85 -13.55
N LEU A 162 -1.06 11.77 -14.69
CA LEU A 162 -0.49 12.92 -15.39
C LEU A 162 -1.37 13.24 -16.62
N PRO A 163 -2.05 14.40 -16.67
CA PRO A 163 -2.84 14.80 -17.84
C PRO A 163 -1.98 14.89 -19.11
N GLY A 164 -2.48 14.37 -20.23
CA GLY A 164 -1.77 14.42 -21.53
C GLY A 164 -0.58 13.46 -21.70
N ILE A 165 -0.32 12.58 -20.74
CA ILE A 165 0.81 11.62 -20.79
C ILE A 165 0.83 10.75 -22.05
N GLU A 166 -0.32 10.44 -22.65
CA GLU A 166 -0.44 9.64 -23.89
C GLU A 166 0.31 10.26 -25.08
N GLY A 167 0.39 11.58 -25.12
CA GLY A 167 1.12 12.33 -26.16
C GLY A 167 2.53 12.73 -25.73
N PHE A 168 2.97 12.35 -24.54
CA PHE A 168 4.27 12.73 -23.98
C PHE A 168 5.32 11.67 -24.32
N THR A 169 6.36 12.08 -25.05
CA THR A 169 7.39 11.18 -25.60
C THR A 169 8.60 10.95 -24.69
N PRO A 170 9.03 11.90 -23.81
CA PRO A 170 10.11 11.63 -22.87
C PRO A 170 9.78 10.47 -21.91
N PRO A 171 10.78 9.68 -21.49
CA PRO A 171 10.59 8.65 -20.48
C PRO A 171 10.08 9.26 -19.17
N VAL A 172 9.01 8.67 -18.62
CA VAL A 172 8.45 9.00 -17.32
C VAL A 172 8.71 7.83 -16.38
N PHE A 173 9.38 8.07 -15.26
CA PHE A 173 9.71 6.99 -14.31
C PHE A 173 9.71 7.47 -12.87
N HIS A 174 9.46 6.55 -11.94
CA HIS A 174 9.52 6.85 -10.50
C HIS A 174 10.96 6.74 -9.98
N THR A 175 11.30 7.42 -8.88
CA THR A 175 12.60 7.28 -8.19
C THR A 175 13.05 5.83 -7.95
N LYS A 176 12.09 4.91 -7.79
CA LYS A 176 12.34 3.46 -7.65
C LYS A 176 13.05 2.87 -8.87
N GLU A 177 12.73 3.37 -10.06
CA GLU A 177 13.20 2.90 -11.36
C GLU A 177 14.40 3.68 -11.85
N PHE A 178 14.87 4.68 -11.10
CA PHE A 178 16.02 5.49 -11.50
C PHE A 178 17.29 4.68 -11.86
N PRO A 179 17.61 3.55 -11.19
CA PRO A 179 18.70 2.67 -11.62
C PRO A 179 18.57 2.14 -13.05
N ASN A 180 17.35 2.03 -13.59
CA ASN A 180 17.08 1.59 -14.97
C ASN A 180 17.18 2.73 -16.00
N HIS A 181 17.37 3.97 -15.54
CA HIS A 181 17.40 5.18 -16.36
C HIS A 181 18.68 5.99 -16.11
N LEU A 182 19.76 5.36 -15.63
CA LEU A 182 21.02 6.07 -15.34
C LEU A 182 21.70 6.66 -16.58
N ASP A 183 21.39 6.16 -17.78
CA ASP A 183 21.87 6.70 -19.05
C ASP A 183 21.44 8.17 -19.25
N THR A 184 20.28 8.54 -18.71
CA THR A 184 19.77 9.92 -18.77
C THR A 184 20.66 10.93 -18.04
N LEU A 185 21.53 10.49 -17.11
CA LEU A 185 22.53 11.36 -16.48
C LEU A 185 23.59 11.87 -17.48
N GLU A 186 23.72 11.21 -18.63
CA GLU A 186 24.70 11.54 -19.68
C GLU A 186 24.03 11.99 -20.97
N THR A 187 22.86 11.44 -21.30
CA THR A 187 22.18 11.67 -22.59
C THR A 187 21.20 12.84 -22.56
N ALA A 188 20.60 13.17 -21.41
CA ALA A 188 19.62 14.24 -21.29
C ALA A 188 20.30 15.61 -21.21
N ARG A 189 19.68 16.63 -21.84
CA ARG A 189 20.10 18.04 -21.71
C ARG A 189 19.32 18.73 -20.59
N SER A 190 18.03 18.41 -20.46
CA SER A 190 17.18 18.87 -19.36
C SER A 190 16.24 17.79 -18.84
N VAL A 191 15.99 17.79 -17.53
CA VAL A 191 15.12 16.84 -16.84
C VAL A 191 14.14 17.57 -15.93
N CYS A 192 12.86 17.20 -16.02
CA CYS A 192 11.84 17.62 -15.06
C CYS A 192 11.85 16.68 -13.85
N VAL A 193 12.08 17.21 -12.65
CA VAL A 193 12.00 16.45 -11.39
C VAL A 193 10.75 16.89 -10.63
N PHE A 194 9.86 15.95 -10.32
CA PHE A 194 8.56 16.23 -9.72
C PHE A 194 8.45 15.72 -8.28
N GLY A 195 8.20 16.62 -7.33
CA GLY A 195 8.11 16.34 -5.89
C GLY A 195 9.06 17.21 -5.09
N ALA A 196 8.92 17.28 -3.76
CA ALA A 196 9.66 18.27 -2.95
C ALA A 196 10.23 17.72 -1.64
N ALA A 197 10.44 16.41 -1.56
CA ALA A 197 11.02 15.72 -0.39
C ALA A 197 12.41 15.15 -0.71
N LYS A 198 13.02 14.39 0.21
CA LYS A 198 14.41 13.92 0.09
C LYS A 198 14.75 13.29 -1.26
N SER A 199 13.88 12.44 -1.82
CA SER A 199 14.15 11.80 -3.11
C SER A 199 14.26 12.80 -4.28
N SER A 200 13.49 13.89 -4.29
CA SER A 200 13.65 14.92 -5.34
C SER A 200 14.91 15.75 -5.14
N PHE A 201 15.32 16.02 -3.90
CA PHE A 201 16.64 16.60 -3.61
C PHE A 201 17.77 15.73 -4.18
N ASP A 202 17.69 14.41 -4.01
CA ASP A 202 18.70 13.48 -4.50
C ASP A 202 18.73 13.40 -6.03
N MET A 203 17.57 13.31 -6.68
CA MET A 203 17.50 13.30 -8.14
C MET A 203 17.96 14.63 -8.74
N ALA A 204 17.49 15.76 -8.21
CA ALA A 204 17.90 17.08 -8.68
C ALA A 204 19.42 17.27 -8.54
N TYR A 205 20.01 16.84 -7.41
CA TYR A 205 21.46 16.86 -7.23
C TYR A 205 22.18 15.93 -8.22
N ALA A 206 21.70 14.70 -8.41
CA ALA A 206 22.31 13.71 -9.30
C ALA A 206 22.43 14.23 -10.74
N TYR A 207 21.37 14.85 -11.29
CA TYR A 207 21.39 15.45 -12.63
C TYR A 207 22.24 16.73 -12.68
N ALA A 208 21.99 17.68 -11.77
CA ALA A 208 22.65 18.98 -11.82
C ALA A 208 24.17 18.88 -11.60
N SER A 209 24.62 17.95 -10.75
CA SER A 209 26.05 17.68 -10.54
C SER A 209 26.76 17.05 -11.75
N LYS A 210 25.99 16.48 -12.70
CA LYS A 210 26.46 15.98 -14.00
C LYS A 210 26.35 17.01 -15.12
N GLY A 211 25.87 18.23 -14.83
CA GLY A 211 25.71 19.30 -15.80
C GLY A 211 24.40 19.23 -16.61
N VAL A 212 23.48 18.33 -16.25
CA VAL A 212 22.14 18.27 -16.83
C VAL A 212 21.27 19.34 -16.16
N HIS A 213 20.57 20.16 -16.95
CA HIS A 213 19.68 21.18 -16.38
C HIS A 213 18.47 20.53 -15.70
N VAL A 214 18.08 21.02 -14.52
CA VAL A 214 16.92 20.48 -13.79
C VAL A 214 15.83 21.52 -13.68
N ASP A 215 14.66 21.18 -14.20
CA ASP A 215 13.41 21.88 -13.93
C ASP A 215 12.69 21.17 -12.78
N TRP A 216 12.78 21.74 -11.59
CA TRP A 216 12.28 21.13 -10.36
C TRP A 216 10.86 21.62 -10.02
N ILE A 217 9.89 20.75 -10.28
CA ILE A 217 8.45 21.05 -10.15
C ILE A 217 7.95 20.69 -8.75
N ILE A 218 7.36 21.70 -8.08
CA ILE A 218 6.72 21.61 -6.78
C ILE A 218 5.26 22.06 -6.93
N ARG A 219 4.33 21.20 -6.52
CA ARG A 219 2.90 21.51 -6.58
C ARG A 219 2.55 22.66 -5.66
N GLU A 220 1.88 23.68 -6.20
CA GLU A 220 1.28 24.75 -5.39
C GLU A 220 0.16 24.24 -4.47
N SER A 221 -0.56 23.19 -4.91
CA SER A 221 -1.60 22.53 -4.11
C SER A 221 -1.08 21.35 -3.28
N GLY A 222 0.24 21.17 -3.17
CA GLY A 222 0.88 20.11 -2.38
C GLY A 222 1.27 20.54 -0.96
N HIS A 223 1.99 19.66 -0.25
CA HIS A 223 2.53 19.91 1.09
C HIS A 223 3.71 20.92 1.13
N GLY A 224 4.24 21.29 -0.04
CA GLY A 224 5.41 22.15 -0.18
C GLY A 224 6.74 21.41 0.02
N PRO A 225 7.86 22.16 0.06
CA PRO A 225 9.19 21.61 0.31
C PRO A 225 9.33 20.97 1.69
N GLY A 226 9.96 19.80 1.75
CA GLY A 226 10.37 19.16 3.00
C GLY A 226 11.48 19.94 3.70
N TRP A 227 11.60 19.74 5.01
CA TRP A 227 12.68 20.35 5.78
C TRP A 227 14.01 19.64 5.48
N MET A 228 15.05 20.42 5.16
CA MET A 228 16.39 19.92 4.91
C MET A 228 17.35 20.54 5.93
N ALA A 229 17.98 19.73 6.78
CA ALA A 229 18.91 20.17 7.81
C ALA A 229 20.35 19.72 7.51
N GLN A 230 21.31 20.39 8.15
CA GLN A 230 22.68 19.89 8.27
C GLN A 230 22.74 18.86 9.41
N SER A 231 23.67 17.90 9.39
CA SER A 231 23.78 16.88 10.45
C SER A 231 24.12 17.41 11.84
N TYR A 232 24.65 18.63 11.95
CA TYR A 232 25.07 19.23 13.21
C TYR A 232 24.29 20.51 13.49
N ALA A 233 23.51 20.50 14.57
CA ALA A 233 22.83 21.67 15.10
C ALA A 233 23.83 22.59 15.83
N THR A 234 23.81 23.87 15.49
CA THR A 234 24.62 24.96 16.01
C THR A 234 23.92 25.65 17.21
N PRO A 235 24.65 26.37 18.08
CA PRO A 235 26.11 26.60 18.09
C PRO A 235 26.91 25.42 18.66
N LEU A 236 26.27 24.48 19.36
CA LEU A 236 26.95 23.41 20.10
C LEU A 236 27.43 22.23 19.23
N LYS A 237 27.19 22.26 17.92
CA LYS A 237 27.49 21.18 16.96
C LYS A 237 26.96 19.82 17.45
N ILE A 238 25.73 19.81 17.95
CA ILE A 238 25.08 18.57 18.40
C ILE A 238 24.63 17.81 17.17
N TRP A 239 25.05 16.55 17.08
CA TRP A 239 24.63 15.65 16.02
C TRP A 239 23.12 15.37 16.12
N ILE A 240 22.34 15.72 15.10
CA ILE A 240 20.86 15.68 15.12
C ILE A 240 20.32 14.27 15.45
N GLU A 241 20.92 13.21 14.89
CA GLU A 241 20.51 11.83 15.18
C GLU A 241 20.75 11.44 16.66
N LYS A 242 21.72 12.07 17.33
CA LYS A 242 21.88 11.94 18.78
C LYS A 242 20.81 12.73 19.52
N MET A 243 20.43 13.92 19.03
CA MET A 243 19.41 14.76 19.68
C MET A 243 18.08 14.04 19.86
N VAL A 244 17.59 13.38 18.81
CA VAL A 244 16.30 12.66 18.84
C VAL A 244 16.31 11.45 19.79
N ASN A 245 17.50 10.96 20.13
CA ASN A 245 17.72 9.86 21.07
C ASN A 245 18.22 10.35 22.46
N THR A 246 18.21 11.66 22.73
CA THR A 246 18.52 12.22 24.06
C THR A 246 17.23 12.55 24.80
N ARG A 247 17.04 11.92 25.97
CA ARG A 247 15.76 11.95 26.69
C ARG A 247 15.25 13.35 27.00
N VAL A 248 16.09 14.26 27.51
CA VAL A 248 15.68 15.65 27.81
C VAL A 248 15.11 16.38 26.61
N LEU A 249 15.62 16.10 25.40
CA LEU A 249 15.17 16.76 24.17
C LEU A 249 13.83 16.19 23.70
N THR A 250 13.53 14.92 24.00
CA THR A 250 12.22 14.33 23.71
C THR A 250 11.07 15.02 24.46
N TRP A 251 11.34 15.67 25.59
CA TRP A 251 10.32 16.32 26.41
C TRP A 251 9.71 17.55 25.72
N PHE A 252 10.45 18.17 24.81
CA PHE A 252 9.99 19.31 24.01
C PHE A 252 9.07 18.91 22.86
N SER A 253 8.87 17.61 22.62
CA SER A 253 7.84 17.10 21.72
C SER A 253 6.67 16.53 22.53
N PRO A 254 5.40 16.83 22.15
CA PRO A 254 4.26 16.08 22.65
C PRO A 254 4.45 14.58 22.38
N CYS A 255 3.96 13.74 23.28
CA CYS A 255 4.00 12.29 23.13
C CYS A 255 2.93 11.67 24.03
N ILE A 256 1.88 11.09 23.44
CA ILE A 256 0.73 10.56 24.20
C ILE A 256 1.10 9.35 25.06
N TYR A 257 2.13 8.61 24.66
CA TYR A 257 2.74 7.50 25.38
C TYR A 257 4.08 7.92 26.04
N GLY A 258 4.28 9.22 26.31
CA GLY A 258 5.51 9.75 26.89
C GLY A 258 5.79 9.24 28.30
N ASP A 259 4.76 8.83 29.06
CA ASP A 259 4.89 8.36 30.44
C ASP A 259 5.69 7.06 30.57
N TYR A 260 5.79 6.27 29.49
CA TYR A 260 6.57 5.03 29.49
C TYR A 260 8.07 5.27 29.70
N ASP A 261 8.58 6.46 29.45
CA ASP A 261 9.98 6.78 29.70
C ASP A 261 10.27 7.20 31.16
N GLY A 262 9.23 7.41 31.98
CA GLY A 262 9.32 7.80 33.39
C GLY A 262 9.25 9.30 33.69
N TYR A 263 9.08 10.17 32.69
CA TYR A 263 9.15 11.63 32.83
C TYR A 263 7.84 12.34 32.43
N GLY A 264 6.71 11.68 32.66
CA GLY A 264 5.36 12.20 32.35
C GLY A 264 5.04 13.56 32.96
N THR A 265 5.40 13.77 34.24
CA THR A 265 5.17 15.04 34.94
C THR A 265 5.87 16.21 34.28
N VAL A 266 7.10 16.02 33.80
CA VAL A 266 7.87 17.07 33.12
C VAL A 266 7.20 17.45 31.80
N ARG A 267 6.79 16.44 31.00
CA ARG A 267 6.05 16.68 29.76
C ARG A 267 4.70 17.35 30.01
N SER A 268 3.96 16.91 31.03
CA SER A 268 2.69 17.51 31.41
C SER A 268 2.84 18.98 31.78
N TRP A 269 3.93 19.36 32.47
CA TRP A 269 4.22 20.76 32.76
C TRP A 269 4.58 21.55 31.50
N LEU A 270 5.49 21.02 30.66
CA LEU A 270 5.96 21.65 29.43
C LEU A 270 4.82 21.91 28.44
N HIS A 271 3.92 20.94 28.23
CA HIS A 271 2.86 21.09 27.23
C HIS A 271 1.54 21.58 27.81
N GLY A 272 1.24 21.28 29.07
CA GLY A 272 -0.01 21.64 29.73
C GLY A 272 -0.08 23.09 30.23
N THR A 273 1.05 23.70 30.62
CA THR A 273 1.08 25.08 31.15
C THR A 273 1.45 26.11 30.09
N ALA A 274 0.97 27.35 30.23
CA ALA A 274 1.34 28.43 29.30
C ALA A 274 2.84 28.76 29.35
N ALA A 275 3.45 28.75 30.55
CA ALA A 275 4.88 28.97 30.72
C ALA A 275 5.72 27.85 30.09
N GLY A 276 5.34 26.58 30.28
CA GLY A 276 5.97 25.45 29.63
C GLY A 276 5.91 25.55 28.11
N ARG A 277 4.72 25.89 27.57
CA ARG A 277 4.53 26.02 26.11
C ARG A 277 5.38 27.14 25.51
N TRP A 278 5.62 28.22 26.25
CA TRP A 278 6.56 29.26 25.83
C TRP A 278 7.98 28.70 25.60
N PHE A 279 8.48 27.81 26.48
CA PHE A 279 9.77 27.16 26.29
C PHE A 279 9.76 26.22 25.08
N VAL A 280 8.69 25.44 24.91
CA VAL A 280 8.49 24.57 23.74
C VAL A 280 8.52 25.40 22.45
N ASP A 281 7.75 26.48 22.38
CA ASP A 281 7.68 27.36 21.22
C ASP A 281 9.04 27.97 20.88
N LYS A 282 9.80 28.41 21.90
CA LYS A 282 11.15 28.92 21.70
C LYS A 282 12.12 27.85 21.19
N TYR A 283 12.06 26.63 21.71
CA TYR A 283 12.89 25.52 21.24
C TYR A 283 12.67 25.25 19.74
N TRP A 284 11.41 25.11 19.32
CA TRP A 284 11.07 24.84 17.93
C TRP A 284 11.36 26.04 17.02
N ALA A 285 11.01 27.26 17.43
CA ALA A 285 11.30 28.47 16.65
C ALA A 285 12.81 28.68 16.42
N ASN A 286 13.64 28.41 17.44
CA ASN A 286 15.09 28.50 17.32
C ASN A 286 15.63 27.46 16.32
N SER A 287 15.16 26.21 16.43
CA SER A 287 15.56 25.12 15.51
C SER A 287 15.21 25.46 14.06
N GLU A 288 14.03 26.03 13.82
CA GLU A 288 13.63 26.47 12.48
C GLU A 288 14.47 27.59 11.92
N ASN A 289 14.66 28.64 12.73
CA ASN A 289 15.40 29.82 12.31
C ASN A 289 16.84 29.47 12.00
N GLU A 290 17.42 28.55 12.76
CA GLU A 290 18.74 28.01 12.48
C GLU A 290 18.80 27.34 11.11
N ILE A 291 17.93 26.36 10.82
CA ILE A 291 17.91 25.67 9.52
C ILE A 291 17.71 26.67 8.37
N LYS A 292 16.77 27.61 8.52
CA LYS A 292 16.50 28.66 7.53
C LYS A 292 17.73 29.55 7.29
N THR A 293 18.44 29.91 8.35
CA THR A 293 19.64 30.76 8.29
C THR A 293 20.82 30.03 7.64
N VAL A 294 21.08 28.79 8.05
CA VAL A 294 22.18 27.96 7.55
C VAL A 294 22.00 27.64 6.06
N ASN A 295 20.78 27.26 5.65
CA ASN A 295 20.49 26.99 4.24
C ASN A 295 20.44 28.27 3.39
N GLY A 296 20.24 29.43 4.03
CA GLY A 296 20.23 30.72 3.35
C GLY A 296 19.17 30.82 2.26
N TYR A 297 17.96 30.28 2.50
CA TYR A 297 16.88 30.22 1.50
C TYR A 297 16.61 31.59 0.86
N ASP A 298 16.66 32.67 1.64
CA ASP A 298 16.35 34.03 1.16
C ASP A 298 17.51 34.71 0.39
N LYS A 299 18.64 34.02 0.16
CA LYS A 299 19.79 34.59 -0.57
C LYS A 299 19.58 34.68 -2.08
N HIS A 300 18.60 33.97 -2.64
CA HIS A 300 18.30 33.97 -4.07
C HIS A 300 16.80 33.67 -4.31
N PRO A 301 16.15 34.27 -5.33
CA PRO A 301 14.73 34.03 -5.61
C PRO A 301 14.38 32.54 -5.78
N GLU A 302 15.22 31.77 -6.47
CA GLU A 302 14.99 30.33 -6.66
C GLU A 302 15.16 29.51 -5.38
N THR A 303 16.14 29.82 -4.52
CA THR A 303 16.27 29.11 -3.24
C THR A 303 15.15 29.47 -2.28
N ALA A 304 14.56 30.66 -2.39
CA ALA A 304 13.45 31.06 -1.54
C ALA A 304 12.20 30.19 -1.77
N LYS A 305 12.02 29.68 -3.01
CA LYS A 305 10.94 28.73 -3.35
C LYS A 305 11.06 27.37 -2.64
N LEU A 306 12.27 27.01 -2.18
CA LEU A 306 12.54 25.77 -1.44
C LEU A 306 12.36 25.91 0.09
N LYS A 307 11.94 27.07 0.59
CA LYS A 307 11.62 27.25 2.02
C LYS A 307 10.38 26.41 2.39
N PRO A 308 10.43 25.56 3.42
CA PRO A 308 9.29 24.75 3.84
C PRO A 308 8.06 25.59 4.19
N TRP A 309 6.87 25.12 3.82
CA TRP A 309 5.61 25.85 4.02
C TRP A 309 4.96 25.58 5.38
N SER A 310 5.30 24.46 6.03
CA SER A 310 4.81 24.11 7.36
C SER A 310 5.90 24.25 8.43
N ASN A 311 5.48 24.53 9.65
CA ASN A 311 6.34 24.61 10.81
C ASN A 311 6.91 23.22 11.13
N SER A 312 8.22 23.13 11.39
CA SER A 312 8.98 21.92 11.74
C SER A 312 8.38 21.14 12.92
N PHE A 313 7.64 21.82 13.79
CA PHE A 313 6.86 21.18 14.82
C PHE A 313 5.87 20.19 14.23
N TYR A 314 5.26 20.35 13.05
CA TYR A 314 4.15 19.50 12.57
C TYR A 314 4.50 18.54 11.41
N VAL A 315 5.79 18.39 11.06
CA VAL A 315 6.19 17.70 9.81
C VAL A 315 6.62 16.24 9.99
N GLY A 316 6.92 15.80 11.22
CA GLY A 316 7.35 14.42 11.48
C GLY A 316 8.62 14.07 10.71
N THR A 317 8.62 12.92 10.02
CA THR A 317 9.74 12.47 9.19
C THR A 317 9.85 13.18 7.83
N MET A 318 9.03 14.20 7.54
CA MET A 318 9.27 15.15 6.43
C MET A 318 10.38 16.18 6.77
N LEU A 319 11.34 15.75 7.59
CA LEU A 319 12.62 16.36 7.89
C LEU A 319 13.71 15.39 7.40
N SER A 320 14.70 15.91 6.68
CA SER A 320 15.77 15.11 6.08
C SER A 320 17.10 15.86 6.13
N ILE A 321 18.19 15.17 5.78
CA ILE A 321 19.55 15.68 5.89
C ILE A 321 20.14 15.97 4.52
N LEU A 322 20.85 17.10 4.39
CA LEU A 322 21.68 17.42 3.23
C LEU A 322 22.97 16.60 3.29
N ASN A 323 23.02 15.52 2.51
CA ASN A 323 24.11 14.55 2.51
C ASN A 323 24.87 14.47 1.18
N HIS A 324 24.73 15.51 0.36
CA HIS A 324 25.41 15.65 -0.92
C HIS A 324 26.87 16.09 -0.74
N ASP A 325 27.72 15.78 -1.72
CA ASP A 325 29.15 16.13 -1.66
C ASP A 325 29.39 17.66 -1.80
N THR A 326 28.43 18.38 -2.40
CA THR A 326 28.46 19.83 -2.58
C THR A 326 27.11 20.46 -2.21
N ASP A 327 27.10 21.77 -1.96
CA ASP A 327 25.87 22.50 -1.61
C ASP A 327 24.91 22.55 -2.80
N ILE A 328 23.81 21.79 -2.72
CA ILE A 328 22.75 21.80 -3.74
C ILE A 328 22.16 23.20 -3.94
N PHE A 329 22.12 24.05 -2.90
CA PHE A 329 21.60 25.40 -3.05
C PHE A 329 22.50 26.29 -3.91
N GLU A 330 23.81 26.01 -4.00
CA GLU A 330 24.68 26.68 -4.97
C GLU A 330 24.34 26.29 -6.42
N LEU A 331 23.95 25.04 -6.66
CA LEU A 331 23.49 24.59 -7.99
C LEU A 331 22.21 25.33 -8.41
N VAL A 332 21.30 25.55 -7.45
CA VAL A 332 20.10 26.39 -7.65
C VAL A 332 20.49 27.85 -7.93
N ARG A 333 21.38 28.45 -7.12
CA ARG A 333 21.84 29.84 -7.28
C ARG A 333 22.57 30.08 -8.60
N LYS A 334 23.26 29.07 -9.14
CA LYS A 334 23.98 29.13 -10.42
C LYS A 334 23.08 28.84 -11.64
N GLY A 335 21.81 28.52 -11.44
CA GLY A 335 20.86 28.22 -12.52
C GLY A 335 21.02 26.83 -13.13
N ALA A 336 21.78 25.92 -12.50
CA ALA A 336 21.78 24.51 -12.90
C ALA A 336 20.44 23.83 -12.55
N ILE A 337 19.74 24.36 -11.54
CA ILE A 337 18.42 23.92 -11.10
C ILE A 337 17.49 25.14 -11.06
N SER A 338 16.40 25.08 -11.83
CA SER A 338 15.29 26.05 -11.81
C SER A 338 14.14 25.46 -10.99
N VAL A 339 13.59 26.20 -10.03
CA VAL A 339 12.53 25.71 -9.14
C VAL A 339 11.18 26.30 -9.57
N HIS A 340 10.22 25.44 -9.83
CA HIS A 340 8.91 25.81 -10.39
C HIS A 340 7.81 25.47 -9.41
N ILE A 341 7.06 26.48 -8.95
CA ILE A 341 5.87 26.28 -8.12
C ILE A 341 4.65 26.34 -9.02
N GLY A 342 4.01 25.19 -9.25
CA GLY A 342 2.84 25.06 -10.11
C GLY A 342 2.34 23.61 -10.16
N ASP A 343 1.03 23.45 -10.35
CA ASP A 343 0.42 22.16 -10.63
C ASP A 343 0.60 21.80 -12.11
N ILE A 344 0.79 20.51 -12.39
CA ILE A 344 0.91 20.02 -13.76
C ILE A 344 -0.49 20.04 -14.41
N VAL A 345 -0.65 20.84 -15.45
CA VAL A 345 -1.91 20.99 -16.18
C VAL A 345 -2.01 20.01 -17.33
N ASN A 346 -0.94 19.87 -18.12
CA ASN A 346 -0.90 19.00 -19.28
C ASN A 346 0.52 18.66 -19.70
N LEU A 347 0.72 17.42 -20.14
CA LEU A 347 1.91 16.95 -20.84
C LEU A 347 1.61 16.82 -22.34
N SER A 348 2.54 17.17 -23.21
CA SER A 348 2.39 16.98 -24.66
C SER A 348 3.73 17.03 -25.36
N ALA A 349 3.98 16.11 -26.30
CA ALA A 349 5.27 15.90 -26.94
C ALA A 349 6.38 15.81 -25.89
N ASN A 350 7.25 16.80 -25.78
CA ASN A 350 8.31 16.92 -24.76
C ASN A 350 8.12 18.12 -23.83
N THR A 351 6.90 18.66 -23.76
CA THR A 351 6.55 19.86 -22.99
C THR A 351 5.71 19.53 -21.75
N VAL A 352 6.10 20.06 -20.60
CA VAL A 352 5.34 20.07 -19.35
C VAL A 352 4.71 21.45 -19.17
N SER A 353 3.38 21.55 -19.14
CA SER A 353 2.66 22.80 -18.90
C SER A 353 2.19 22.90 -17.45
N LEU A 354 2.48 24.02 -16.79
CA LEU A 354 2.16 24.27 -15.38
C LEU A 354 1.01 25.27 -15.21
N SER A 355 0.36 25.24 -14.04
CA SER A 355 -0.77 26.12 -13.69
C SER A 355 -0.39 27.60 -13.62
N ASN A 356 0.89 27.90 -13.40
CA ASN A 356 1.43 29.25 -13.42
C ASN A 356 1.68 29.81 -14.84
N GLY A 357 1.37 29.02 -15.88
CA GLY A 357 1.53 29.40 -17.30
C GLY A 357 2.86 28.99 -17.93
N GLU A 358 3.81 28.48 -17.15
CA GLU A 358 5.11 28.03 -17.66
C GLU A 358 5.01 26.77 -18.51
N LYS A 359 5.92 26.64 -19.47
CA LYS A 359 6.03 25.50 -20.39
C LYS A 359 7.49 25.06 -20.44
N LEU A 360 7.75 23.88 -19.89
CA LEU A 360 9.10 23.35 -19.67
C LEU A 360 9.39 22.27 -20.72
N GLN A 361 10.53 22.36 -21.40
CA GLN A 361 10.98 21.35 -22.35
C GLN A 361 11.87 20.34 -21.61
N THR A 362 11.63 19.05 -21.81
CA THR A 362 12.38 18.03 -21.07
C THR A 362 12.66 16.77 -21.87
N ASP A 363 13.83 16.17 -21.62
CA ASP A 363 14.26 14.91 -22.22
C ASP A 363 13.92 13.71 -21.32
N ALA A 364 13.59 13.92 -20.03
CA ALA A 364 13.10 12.89 -19.12
C ALA A 364 12.25 13.49 -17.99
N PHE A 365 11.29 12.72 -17.47
CA PHE A 365 10.42 13.14 -16.38
C PHE A 365 10.54 12.20 -15.18
N ALA A 366 11.13 12.71 -14.10
CA ALA A 366 11.44 11.99 -12.89
C ALA A 366 10.39 12.23 -11.80
N CYS A 367 9.61 11.20 -11.46
CA CYS A 367 8.61 11.24 -10.40
C CYS A 367 9.23 10.87 -9.03
N ALA A 368 9.40 11.86 -8.16
CA ALA A 368 9.72 11.71 -6.74
C ALA A 368 8.46 11.92 -5.88
N THR A 369 7.40 11.21 -6.25
CA THR A 369 6.02 11.44 -5.81
C THR A 369 5.58 10.54 -4.64
N GLY A 370 6.49 9.75 -4.09
CA GLY A 370 6.24 8.95 -2.89
C GLY A 370 5.66 7.57 -3.17
N TRP A 371 4.96 7.00 -2.20
CA TRP A 371 4.66 5.57 -2.17
C TRP A 371 3.20 5.30 -1.79
N LYS A 372 2.68 4.15 -2.22
CA LYS A 372 1.44 3.60 -1.68
C LYS A 372 1.78 2.89 -0.36
N HIS A 373 1.37 3.46 0.77
CA HIS A 373 1.67 2.97 2.11
C HIS A 373 0.77 1.78 2.52
N VAL A 374 0.79 0.72 1.73
CA VAL A 374 0.03 -0.52 1.97
C VAL A 374 0.90 -1.74 1.68
N PRO A 375 0.66 -2.88 2.35
CA PRO A 375 1.34 -4.12 2.02
C PRO A 375 1.09 -4.53 0.56
N PRO A 376 2.11 -4.89 -0.24
CA PRO A 376 1.96 -5.31 -1.64
C PRO A 376 1.52 -6.77 -1.81
N LEU A 377 0.58 -7.24 -0.99
CA LEU A 377 0.00 -8.59 -1.04
C LEU A 377 -1.48 -8.55 -0.62
N GLU A 378 -2.27 -9.49 -1.14
CA GLU A 378 -3.67 -9.65 -0.77
C GLU A 378 -3.82 -10.48 0.51
N PHE A 379 -4.67 -10.05 1.43
CA PHE A 379 -5.02 -10.85 2.61
C PHE A 379 -6.38 -11.52 2.41
N LEU A 380 -6.44 -12.81 2.74
CA LEU A 380 -7.62 -13.65 2.57
C LEU A 380 -8.08 -14.22 3.93
N PRO A 381 -9.39 -14.42 4.15
CA PRO A 381 -10.51 -14.06 3.25
C PRO A 381 -10.59 -12.55 3.02
N ARG A 382 -11.13 -12.14 1.86
CA ARG A 382 -11.27 -10.71 1.53
C ARG A 382 -12.13 -10.02 2.59
N GLY A 383 -11.70 -8.85 3.05
CA GLY A 383 -12.36 -8.12 4.13
C GLY A 383 -11.92 -8.54 5.54
N ILE A 384 -10.94 -9.44 5.67
CA ILE A 384 -10.27 -9.71 6.94
C ILE A 384 -9.76 -8.41 7.56
N ASP A 385 -10.23 -8.11 8.77
CA ASP A 385 -9.88 -6.88 9.47
C ASP A 385 -8.50 -7.01 10.11
N LEU A 386 -7.52 -6.42 9.44
CA LEU A 386 -6.13 -6.37 9.86
C LEU A 386 -5.73 -5.01 10.43
N GLY A 387 -6.69 -4.10 10.70
CA GLY A 387 -6.38 -2.74 11.13
C GLY A 387 -5.55 -1.93 10.12
N LEU A 388 -5.56 -2.33 8.84
CA LEU A 388 -4.92 -1.60 7.74
C LEU A 388 -5.79 -0.37 7.36
N PRO A 389 -5.20 0.66 6.71
CA PRO A 389 -5.95 1.83 6.28
C PRO A 389 -7.11 1.46 5.36
N HIS A 390 -8.31 1.94 5.67
CA HIS A 390 -9.53 1.70 4.93
C HIS A 390 -10.32 3.01 4.75
N ALA A 391 -11.23 3.04 3.78
CA ALA A 391 -12.08 4.21 3.55
C ALA A 391 -13.07 4.39 4.74
N PRO A 392 -13.47 5.63 5.09
CA PRO A 392 -14.37 5.87 6.22
C PRO A 392 -15.74 5.26 5.92
N GLY A 393 -16.27 4.47 6.84
CA GLY A 393 -17.52 3.70 6.72
C GLY A 393 -17.99 3.18 8.08
N SER A 394 -19.29 2.88 8.22
CA SER A 394 -20.13 2.91 9.44
C SER A 394 -19.78 2.05 10.67
N ASP A 395 -18.64 1.36 10.70
CA ASP A 395 -18.22 0.50 11.83
C ASP A 395 -17.11 1.11 12.70
N GLU A 396 -16.75 2.37 12.48
CA GLU A 396 -15.74 3.03 13.31
C GLU A 396 -16.24 3.31 14.74
N PRO A 397 -15.38 3.12 15.77
CA PRO A 397 -15.74 3.40 17.16
C PRO A 397 -15.68 4.92 17.40
N THR A 398 -16.70 5.63 16.88
CA THR A 398 -16.78 7.09 16.88
C THR A 398 -16.58 7.66 18.29
N ASP A 399 -17.19 7.03 19.29
CA ASP A 399 -17.02 7.41 20.71
C ASP A 399 -15.56 7.31 21.18
N LEU A 400 -14.82 6.27 20.78
CA LEU A 400 -13.40 6.11 21.15
C LEU A 400 -12.53 7.15 20.43
N ILE A 401 -12.87 7.49 19.18
CA ILE A 401 -12.15 8.50 18.39
C ILE A 401 -12.36 9.88 19.01
N GLU A 402 -13.60 10.26 19.30
CA GLU A 402 -13.92 11.54 19.94
C GLU A 402 -13.25 11.65 21.32
N ARG A 403 -13.30 10.57 22.11
CA ARG A 403 -12.61 10.51 23.40
C ARG A 403 -11.10 10.65 23.25
N ALA A 404 -10.49 9.98 22.28
CA ALA A 404 -9.05 10.05 22.01
C ALA A 404 -8.62 11.46 21.57
N ASP A 405 -9.32 12.05 20.59
CA ASP A 405 -9.03 13.39 20.09
C ASP A 405 -9.16 14.43 21.22
N LYS A 406 -10.22 14.35 22.04
CA LYS A 406 -10.40 15.22 23.21
C LYS A 406 -9.27 15.08 24.22
N GLU A 407 -8.83 13.85 24.52
CA GLU A 407 -7.72 13.62 25.43
C GLU A 407 -6.41 14.21 24.89
N ILE A 408 -6.09 13.96 23.62
CA ILE A 408 -4.87 14.46 22.97
C ILE A 408 -4.83 15.99 23.01
N LEU A 409 -5.91 16.65 22.57
CA LEU A 409 -5.98 18.11 22.48
C LEU A 409 -6.03 18.78 23.86
N SER A 410 -6.57 18.10 24.88
CA SER A 410 -6.56 18.57 26.26
C SER A 410 -5.17 18.45 26.89
N LYS A 411 -4.46 17.34 26.68
CA LYS A 411 -3.09 17.12 27.20
C LYS A 411 -2.08 18.01 26.50
N PHE A 412 -2.28 18.30 25.20
CA PHE A 412 -1.37 19.07 24.37
C PHE A 412 -2.09 20.24 23.68
N PRO A 413 -2.43 21.32 24.40
CA PRO A 413 -3.21 22.44 23.84
C PRO A 413 -2.66 23.05 22.55
N LYS A 414 -1.33 23.05 22.35
CA LYS A 414 -0.67 23.51 21.12
C LYS A 414 -1.12 22.75 19.86
N LEU A 415 -1.59 21.52 20.00
CA LEU A 415 -2.09 20.72 18.87
C LEU A 415 -3.44 21.21 18.33
N ASN A 416 -4.12 22.14 19.01
CA ASN A 416 -5.30 22.83 18.46
C ASN A 416 -4.94 23.82 17.34
N ASP A 417 -3.68 24.24 17.26
CA ASP A 417 -3.20 25.18 16.25
C ASP A 417 -2.91 24.44 14.94
N GLU A 418 -3.94 24.23 14.12
CA GLU A 418 -3.77 23.54 12.83
C GLU A 418 -2.91 24.36 11.85
N PRO A 419 -1.85 23.80 11.24
CA PRO A 419 -0.99 24.52 10.32
C PRO A 419 -1.72 24.98 9.06
N LEU A 420 -1.58 26.27 8.70
CA LEU A 420 -2.21 26.84 7.49
C LEU A 420 -1.85 26.10 6.20
N ALA A 421 -0.62 25.56 6.11
CA ALA A 421 -0.18 24.79 4.94
C ALA A 421 -1.07 23.57 4.68
N VAL A 422 -1.51 22.88 5.73
CA VAL A 422 -2.38 21.68 5.64
C VAL A 422 -3.72 22.03 5.01
N LYS A 423 -4.28 23.20 5.32
CA LYS A 423 -5.56 23.68 4.78
C LYS A 423 -5.53 23.95 3.27
N ARG A 424 -4.34 24.13 2.68
CA ARG A 424 -4.17 24.40 1.24
C ARG A 424 -3.95 23.15 0.42
N VAL A 425 -3.58 22.04 1.06
CA VAL A 425 -3.25 20.79 0.37
C VAL A 425 -4.50 20.23 -0.29
N LYS A 426 -4.39 19.96 -1.60
CA LYS A 426 -5.35 19.15 -2.34
C LYS A 426 -4.69 17.80 -2.62
N PRO A 427 -5.26 16.68 -2.15
CA PRO A 427 -4.78 15.36 -2.52
C PRO A 427 -4.72 15.20 -4.04
N MET A 428 -3.70 14.53 -4.57
CA MET A 428 -3.71 14.16 -5.99
C MET A 428 -4.79 13.12 -6.24
N GLU A 429 -5.34 13.10 -7.46
CA GLU A 429 -6.23 12.04 -7.87
C GLU A 429 -5.53 10.67 -7.73
N GLY A 430 -6.23 9.69 -7.17
CA GLY A 430 -5.66 8.37 -6.87
C GLY A 430 -4.67 8.35 -5.69
N ALA A 431 -4.30 9.50 -5.11
CA ALA A 431 -3.51 9.52 -3.89
C ALA A 431 -4.36 9.03 -2.71
N PRO A 432 -3.79 8.20 -1.81
CA PRO A 432 -4.46 7.80 -0.58
C PRO A 432 -4.60 8.94 0.44
N GLU A 433 -4.13 10.16 0.12
CA GLU A 433 -4.18 11.32 1.01
C GLU A 433 -5.62 11.80 1.22
N GLY A 434 -6.08 11.81 2.47
CA GLY A 434 -7.36 12.40 2.88
C GLY A 434 -8.59 11.51 2.74
N ARG A 435 -8.45 10.24 2.35
CA ARG A 435 -9.59 9.31 2.20
C ARG A 435 -9.47 8.00 2.97
N LEU A 436 -8.40 7.76 3.73
CA LEU A 436 -8.24 6.52 4.50
C LEU A 436 -8.01 6.87 5.97
N GLU A 437 -8.68 6.14 6.86
CA GLU A 437 -8.36 6.15 8.29
C GLU A 437 -6.97 5.56 8.52
N PRO A 438 -6.26 5.96 9.60
CA PRO A 438 -4.90 5.53 9.85
C PRO A 438 -4.83 4.04 10.21
N PHE A 439 -3.63 3.47 10.15
CA PHE A 439 -3.37 2.13 10.71
C PHE A 439 -3.87 2.03 12.16
N ARG A 440 -4.71 1.04 12.44
CA ARG A 440 -5.22 0.69 13.78
C ARG A 440 -4.54 -0.58 14.29
N LEU A 441 -3.21 -0.55 14.38
CA LEU A 441 -2.40 -1.66 14.87
C LEU A 441 -1.97 -1.42 16.32
N PHE A 442 -2.26 -2.37 17.21
CA PHE A 442 -1.77 -2.34 18.59
C PHE A 442 -0.25 -2.30 18.59
N ARG A 443 0.31 -1.32 19.34
CA ARG A 443 1.74 -0.97 19.35
C ARG A 443 2.34 -0.74 17.95
N PHE A 444 1.50 -0.36 16.99
CA PHE A 444 1.86 -0.16 15.58
C PHE A 444 2.32 -1.44 14.87
N MET A 445 1.99 -2.63 15.42
CA MET A 445 2.46 -3.91 14.89
C MET A 445 1.36 -4.96 14.76
N VAL A 446 0.45 -5.09 15.73
CA VAL A 446 -0.49 -6.23 15.80
C VAL A 446 -1.91 -5.79 15.46
N PRO A 447 -2.60 -6.44 14.52
CA PRO A 447 -4.03 -6.24 14.34
C PRO A 447 -4.79 -6.62 15.62
N PRO A 448 -5.68 -5.77 16.17
CA PRO A 448 -6.37 -6.03 17.43
C PRO A 448 -7.07 -7.39 17.50
N LYS A 449 -7.70 -7.83 16.41
CA LYS A 449 -8.38 -9.14 16.31
C LYS A 449 -7.44 -10.35 16.41
N PHE A 450 -6.14 -10.15 16.19
CA PHE A 450 -5.11 -11.20 16.17
C PHE A 450 -4.18 -11.13 17.41
N VAL A 451 -4.52 -10.31 18.41
CA VAL A 451 -3.77 -10.21 19.67
C VAL A 451 -3.79 -11.53 20.44
N GLU A 452 -4.92 -12.25 20.41
CA GLU A 452 -5.08 -13.54 21.08
C GLU A 452 -4.48 -14.71 20.28
N SER A 453 -4.66 -14.75 18.95
CA SER A 453 -4.12 -15.82 18.09
C SER A 453 -2.60 -15.78 18.00
N ARG A 454 -2.00 -14.58 18.03
CA ARG A 454 -0.54 -14.35 17.99
C ARG A 454 0.14 -15.01 16.79
N ASP A 455 -0.53 -15.03 15.65
CA ASP A 455 -0.08 -15.69 14.42
C ASP A 455 0.26 -14.71 13.29
N ILE A 456 0.00 -13.41 13.44
CA ILE A 456 0.43 -12.35 12.51
C ILE A 456 0.96 -11.11 13.23
N ILE A 457 1.98 -10.48 12.64
CA ILE A 457 2.49 -9.18 13.07
C ILE A 457 3.10 -8.38 11.90
N PHE A 458 2.93 -7.07 11.92
CA PHE A 458 3.52 -6.12 10.97
C PHE A 458 4.76 -5.46 11.58
N LEU A 459 5.89 -5.46 10.86
CA LEU A 459 7.12 -4.78 11.27
C LEU A 459 7.50 -3.72 10.23
N GLY A 460 7.86 -2.52 10.69
CA GLY A 460 8.26 -1.41 9.82
C GLY A 460 7.12 -0.69 9.12
N PHE A 461 5.89 -0.86 9.60
CA PHE A 461 4.70 -0.12 9.17
C PHE A 461 4.56 1.24 9.88
N MET A 462 5.70 1.90 10.07
CA MET A 462 5.81 3.24 10.63
C MET A 462 7.09 3.90 10.13
N THR A 463 7.10 5.22 10.03
CA THR A 463 8.30 5.99 9.64
C THR A 463 9.08 6.43 10.87
N SER A 464 10.41 6.44 10.75
CA SER A 464 11.31 6.84 11.83
C SER A 464 12.67 7.30 11.30
N VAL A 465 13.26 8.27 11.99
CA VAL A 465 14.66 8.72 11.77
C VAL A 465 15.71 7.73 12.33
N SER A 466 15.29 6.76 13.15
CA SER A 466 16.13 5.76 13.81
C SER A 466 15.77 4.33 13.35
N THR A 467 15.85 4.07 12.04
CA THR A 467 15.33 2.82 11.42
C THR A 467 15.89 1.54 12.02
N ALA A 468 17.22 1.46 12.25
CA ALA A 468 17.85 0.26 12.79
C ALA A 468 17.38 -0.07 14.22
N PHE A 469 17.22 0.96 15.06
CA PHE A 469 16.67 0.81 16.41
C PHE A 469 15.25 0.28 16.35
N LEU A 470 14.42 0.97 15.57
CA LEU A 470 13.03 0.61 15.44
C LEU A 470 12.86 -0.85 14.97
N ALA A 471 13.65 -1.27 13.97
CA ALA A 471 13.67 -2.66 13.50
C ALA A 471 14.06 -3.64 14.60
N GLN A 472 15.07 -3.32 15.41
CA GLN A 472 15.50 -4.16 16.53
C GLN A 472 14.43 -4.28 17.62
N PHE A 473 13.85 -3.18 18.08
CA PHE A 473 12.84 -3.22 19.15
C PHE A 473 11.55 -3.90 18.73
N GLN A 474 11.09 -3.64 17.50
CA GLN A 474 9.92 -4.33 16.96
C GLN A 474 10.17 -5.83 16.80
N ALA A 475 11.36 -6.25 16.35
CA ALA A 475 11.72 -7.66 16.28
C ALA A 475 11.78 -8.35 17.66
N LEU A 476 12.32 -7.66 18.67
CA LEU A 476 12.35 -8.11 20.05
C LEU A 476 10.92 -8.31 20.60
N TRP A 477 10.08 -7.29 20.44
CA TRP A 477 8.69 -7.33 20.86
C TRP A 477 7.88 -8.38 20.12
N ALA A 478 8.06 -8.52 18.80
CA ALA A 478 7.43 -9.56 17.98
C ALA A 478 7.75 -10.97 18.49
N THR A 479 9.03 -11.21 18.80
CA THR A 479 9.47 -12.50 19.33
C THR A 479 8.88 -12.75 20.72
N ALA A 480 8.83 -11.75 21.59
CA ALA A 480 8.15 -11.86 22.89
C ALA A 480 6.63 -12.12 22.72
N PHE A 481 5.98 -11.43 21.78
CA PHE A 481 4.56 -11.56 21.48
C PHE A 481 4.21 -12.98 21.05
N PHE A 482 4.97 -13.56 20.12
CA PHE A 482 4.81 -14.96 19.69
C PHE A 482 5.10 -15.99 20.78
N ASN A 483 5.72 -15.58 21.89
CA ASN A 483 6.01 -16.44 23.05
C ASN A 483 5.09 -16.15 24.24
N ASN A 484 4.03 -15.35 24.03
CA ASN A 484 3.11 -14.91 25.08
C ASN A 484 3.82 -14.19 26.25
N LYS A 485 4.84 -13.37 25.93
CA LYS A 485 5.67 -12.61 26.89
C LYS A 485 5.51 -11.10 26.75
N VAL A 486 4.37 -10.67 26.23
CA VAL A 486 3.98 -9.26 26.15
C VAL A 486 2.74 -9.08 27.02
N SER A 487 2.80 -8.12 27.94
CA SER A 487 1.64 -7.69 28.73
C SER A 487 0.65 -6.93 27.84
N ILE A 488 -0.57 -7.45 27.70
CA ILE A 488 -1.65 -6.77 26.98
C ILE A 488 -2.50 -6.01 28.00
N PRO A 489 -2.61 -4.67 27.91
CA PRO A 489 -3.41 -3.91 28.85
C PRO A 489 -4.92 -4.12 28.61
N SER A 490 -5.74 -4.03 29.66
CA SER A 490 -7.20 -4.24 29.55
C SER A 490 -7.91 -3.19 28.68
N ASP A 491 -7.32 -2.00 28.52
CA ASP A 491 -7.80 -0.91 27.68
C ASP A 491 -7.12 -0.87 26.30
N MET A 492 -6.59 -2.00 25.82
CA MET A 492 -5.84 -2.12 24.56
C MET A 492 -6.53 -1.45 23.36
N GLU A 493 -7.83 -1.67 23.21
CA GLU A 493 -8.60 -1.11 22.09
C GLU A 493 -8.60 0.43 22.12
N TYR A 494 -8.80 1.02 23.30
CA TYR A 494 -8.73 2.47 23.45
C TYR A 494 -7.31 2.99 23.23
N GLN A 495 -6.27 2.32 23.76
CA GLN A 495 -4.89 2.72 23.51
C GLN A 495 -4.53 2.66 22.02
N ASN A 496 -5.02 1.66 21.29
CA ASN A 496 -4.81 1.55 19.85
C ASN A 496 -5.40 2.77 19.11
N VAL A 497 -6.64 3.15 19.41
CA VAL A 497 -7.27 4.36 18.85
C VAL A 497 -6.50 5.61 19.28
N LEU A 498 -6.18 5.76 20.56
CA LEU A 498 -5.45 6.91 21.10
C LEU A 498 -4.09 7.13 20.42
N HIS A 499 -3.30 6.07 20.26
CA HIS A 499 -1.97 6.16 19.66
C HIS A 499 -2.02 6.44 18.16
N SER A 500 -2.96 5.84 17.43
CA SER A 500 -3.13 6.10 16.00
C SER A 500 -3.69 7.50 15.72
N ARG A 501 -4.59 8.01 16.57
CA ARG A 501 -5.09 9.41 16.48
C ARG A 501 -4.03 10.45 16.84
N PHE A 502 -3.09 10.13 17.72
CA PHE A 502 -2.02 11.07 18.07
C PHE A 502 -1.21 11.54 16.86
N GLY A 503 -0.87 10.63 15.93
CA GLY A 503 -0.14 10.97 14.71
C GLY A 503 -0.85 12.02 13.83
N LYS A 504 -2.19 11.94 13.72
CA LYS A 504 -3.01 12.91 12.98
C LYS A 504 -2.81 14.34 13.48
N TRP A 505 -2.81 14.52 14.80
CA TRP A 505 -2.68 15.84 15.41
C TRP A 505 -1.23 16.30 15.52
N ARG A 506 -0.32 15.37 15.76
CA ARG A 506 1.10 15.67 15.97
C ARG A 506 1.81 15.95 14.65
N TYR A 507 1.51 15.22 13.58
CA TYR A 507 2.22 15.31 12.29
C TYR A 507 1.27 15.51 11.09
N PRO A 508 0.35 16.50 11.12
CA PRO A 508 -0.63 16.73 10.06
C PRO A 508 0.00 17.20 8.73
N SER A 509 1.23 17.73 8.76
CA SER A 509 1.98 18.13 7.56
C SER A 509 2.94 17.04 7.06
N GLY A 510 2.98 15.88 7.74
CA GLY A 510 3.82 14.74 7.38
C GLY A 510 2.96 13.50 7.10
N PHE A 511 3.36 12.38 7.70
CA PHE A 511 2.72 11.10 7.47
C PHE A 511 1.78 10.65 8.58
N GLY A 512 1.82 11.29 9.75
CA GLY A 512 1.15 10.85 10.97
C GLY A 512 -0.36 10.67 10.89
N ALA A 513 -1.04 11.36 9.96
CA ALA A 513 -2.46 11.15 9.70
C ALA A 513 -2.78 9.83 8.97
N ARG A 514 -1.77 9.19 8.36
CA ARG A 514 -1.90 7.96 7.57
C ARG A 514 -1.35 6.75 8.31
N HIS A 515 -0.16 6.87 8.87
CA HIS A 515 0.54 5.81 9.58
C HIS A 515 1.41 6.42 10.68
N PRO A 516 1.84 5.61 11.67
CA PRO A 516 2.67 6.11 12.74
C PRO A 516 3.98 6.68 12.18
N ASP A 517 4.32 7.87 12.65
CA ASP A 517 5.46 8.67 12.22
C ASP A 517 6.17 9.11 13.48
N THR A 518 7.46 8.81 13.63
CA THR A 518 8.18 9.04 14.88
C THR A 518 9.50 9.77 14.68
N VAL A 519 9.74 10.77 15.51
CA VAL A 519 11.00 11.51 15.59
C VAL A 519 11.45 11.51 17.05
N PHE A 520 11.11 12.54 17.83
CA PHE A 520 11.44 12.65 19.25
C PHE A 520 10.63 11.69 20.14
N ASP A 521 9.49 11.22 19.66
CA ASP A 521 8.64 10.22 20.29
C ASP A 521 9.11 8.78 20.06
N GLY A 522 10.16 8.56 19.26
CA GLY A 522 10.76 7.24 19.05
C GLY A 522 11.34 6.62 20.33
N LEU A 523 12.09 7.38 21.14
CA LEU A 523 12.68 6.85 22.37
C LEU A 523 11.61 6.43 23.41
N PRO A 524 10.58 7.24 23.72
CA PRO A 524 9.43 6.80 24.52
C PRO A 524 8.72 5.56 23.96
N TYR A 525 8.63 5.42 22.63
CA TYR A 525 8.06 4.23 22.00
C TYR A 525 8.92 2.99 22.30
N TYR A 526 10.25 3.07 22.21
CA TYR A 526 11.13 1.95 22.56
C TYR A 526 11.02 1.59 24.05
N ASP A 527 10.93 2.59 24.93
CA ASP A 527 10.70 2.38 26.37
C ASP A 527 9.38 1.66 26.65
N MET A 528 8.31 2.03 25.92
CA MET A 528 7.01 1.35 25.99
C MET A 528 7.13 -0.12 25.60
N LEU A 529 7.79 -0.44 24.48
CA LEU A 529 7.97 -1.83 24.05
C LEU A 529 8.80 -2.65 25.06
N LEU A 530 9.86 -2.07 25.62
CA LEU A 530 10.67 -2.73 26.65
C LEU A 530 9.87 -3.02 27.92
N LYS A 531 9.03 -2.05 28.35
CA LYS A 531 8.14 -2.22 29.50
C LYS A 531 7.09 -3.30 29.28
N ASP A 532 6.48 -3.35 28.09
CA ASP A 532 5.50 -4.40 27.75
C ASP A 532 6.10 -5.82 27.90
N MET A 533 7.42 -5.97 27.66
CA MET A 533 8.16 -7.22 27.81
C MET A 533 8.76 -7.44 29.21
N GLY A 534 8.60 -6.48 30.13
CA GLY A 534 9.23 -6.49 31.45
C GLY A 534 10.76 -6.44 31.40
N LEU A 535 11.33 -5.79 30.39
CA LEU A 535 12.75 -5.56 30.20
C LEU A 535 13.17 -4.19 30.73
N ARG A 536 14.47 -4.04 31.01
CA ARG A 536 15.02 -2.77 31.50
C ARG A 536 15.00 -1.71 30.40
N ASN A 537 14.37 -0.58 30.68
CA ASN A 537 14.25 0.54 29.74
C ASN A 537 15.22 1.70 30.06
N HIS A 538 15.62 1.88 31.33
CA HIS A 538 16.70 2.78 31.74
C HIS A 538 18.05 2.04 31.76
N ARG A 539 18.94 2.39 30.83
CA ARG A 539 20.18 1.63 30.55
C ARG A 539 21.49 2.32 30.90
N LYS A 540 21.48 3.63 31.16
CA LYS A 540 22.65 4.44 31.52
C LYS A 540 23.07 4.20 32.97
N SER A 541 24.30 4.61 33.29
CA SER A 541 24.94 4.33 34.58
C SER A 541 24.33 5.08 35.77
N SER A 542 23.61 6.18 35.53
CA SER A 542 22.95 6.98 36.57
C SER A 542 21.76 7.75 36.00
N TRP A 543 20.90 8.25 36.89
CA TRP A 543 19.75 9.09 36.54
C TRP A 543 20.14 10.36 35.75
N PHE A 544 21.37 10.88 35.94
CA PHE A 544 21.85 12.05 35.21
C PHE A 544 22.12 11.70 33.75
N TRP A 545 22.86 10.61 33.52
CA TRP A 545 23.18 10.15 32.17
C TRP A 545 21.95 9.62 31.44
N GLU A 546 20.96 9.10 32.16
CA GLU A 546 19.63 8.77 31.60
C GLU A 546 18.94 9.93 30.90
N ILE A 547 19.17 11.16 31.37
CA ILE A 547 18.48 12.35 30.90
C ILE A 547 19.26 13.02 29.76
N PHE A 548 20.58 13.13 29.92
CA PHE A 548 21.43 13.98 29.09
C PHE A 548 22.29 13.23 28.07
N GLU A 549 22.56 11.94 28.29
CA GLU A 549 23.35 11.14 27.33
C GLU A 549 22.45 10.58 26.22
N PRO A 550 22.84 10.68 24.94
CA PRO A 550 22.09 10.06 23.86
C PRO A 550 22.13 8.53 23.98
N TYR A 551 20.98 7.91 23.68
CA TYR A 551 20.87 6.47 23.50
C TYR A 551 21.43 6.03 22.15
N SER A 552 22.24 4.98 22.17
CA SER A 552 22.96 4.41 21.03
C SER A 552 22.75 2.89 20.96
N ALA A 553 23.09 2.26 19.83
CA ALA A 553 22.95 0.81 19.66
C ALA A 553 23.75 0.06 20.76
N LYS A 554 24.87 0.62 21.21
CA LYS A 554 25.73 0.06 22.27
C LYS A 554 25.02 -0.13 23.60
N ASP A 555 24.04 0.72 23.92
CA ASP A 555 23.29 0.63 25.18
C ASP A 555 22.39 -0.62 25.24
N TYR A 556 22.10 -1.23 24.08
CA TYR A 556 21.20 -2.37 23.95
C TYR A 556 21.90 -3.69 23.59
N VAL A 557 23.24 -3.73 23.64
CA VAL A 557 24.00 -4.98 23.51
C VAL A 557 23.53 -5.97 24.58
N GLY A 558 23.21 -7.20 24.17
CA GLY A 558 22.71 -8.26 25.06
C GLY A 558 21.21 -8.22 25.35
N VAL A 559 20.44 -7.28 24.78
CA VAL A 559 18.98 -7.18 25.04
C VAL A 559 18.21 -8.43 24.59
N VAL A 560 18.66 -9.12 23.53
CA VAL A 560 18.05 -10.40 23.12
C VAL A 560 18.31 -11.50 24.15
N ASP A 561 19.46 -11.49 24.81
CA ASP A 561 19.74 -12.44 25.90
C ASP A 561 18.89 -12.14 27.14
N GLU A 562 18.62 -10.87 27.46
CA GLU A 562 17.65 -10.50 28.50
C GLU A 562 16.26 -11.10 28.20
N LEU A 563 15.79 -11.00 26.95
CA LEU A 563 14.53 -11.63 26.52
C LEU A 563 14.59 -13.16 26.61
N LYS A 564 15.68 -13.78 26.14
CA LYS A 564 15.86 -15.25 26.21
C LYS A 564 15.80 -15.75 27.65
N GLN A 565 16.37 -15.01 28.61
CA GLN A 565 16.27 -15.35 30.03
C GLN A 565 14.82 -15.31 30.50
N LYS A 566 14.06 -14.26 30.16
CA LYS A 566 12.62 -14.16 30.48
C LYS A 566 11.81 -15.31 29.90
N ILE A 567 12.10 -15.73 28.66
CA ILE A 567 11.43 -16.87 28.01
C ILE A 567 11.82 -18.20 28.67
N LYS A 568 13.09 -18.39 29.05
CA LYS A 568 13.60 -19.65 29.62
C LYS A 568 13.15 -19.90 31.06
N VAL A 569 13.03 -18.87 31.90
CA VAL A 569 12.76 -18.99 33.34
C VAL A 569 11.45 -19.76 33.65
N GLU A 570 10.48 -19.80 32.73
CA GLU A 570 9.23 -20.55 32.93
C GLU A 570 9.22 -22.00 32.44
N LYS A 571 10.12 -22.42 31.54
CA LYS A 571 10.17 -23.84 31.08
C LYS A 571 10.50 -24.83 32.21
N LYS A 572 10.92 -24.35 33.39
CA LYS A 572 11.26 -25.17 34.56
C LYS A 572 10.07 -25.47 35.51
N THR A 573 8.88 -24.90 35.28
CA THR A 573 7.72 -25.14 36.15
C THR A 573 6.75 -26.15 35.50
N ILE A 574 7.20 -27.39 35.30
CA ILE A 574 6.27 -28.51 35.12
C ILE A 574 5.89 -28.95 36.54
N SER A 575 4.83 -28.34 37.10
CA SER A 575 4.14 -28.91 38.25
C SER A 575 3.44 -30.19 37.81
N THR A 576 3.79 -31.28 38.48
CA THR A 576 3.11 -32.59 38.45
C THR A 576 1.58 -32.43 38.39
N PRO A 577 0.85 -33.26 37.61
CA PRO A 577 -0.59 -33.12 37.51
C PRO A 577 -1.23 -33.49 38.85
N THR A 578 -1.84 -32.50 39.50
CA THR A 578 -2.71 -32.72 40.66
C THR A 578 -3.90 -33.57 40.19
N THR A 579 -3.94 -34.82 40.65
CA THR A 579 -5.11 -35.69 40.51
C THR A 579 -6.31 -35.03 41.20
N ILE A 580 -7.25 -34.50 40.43
CA ILE A 580 -8.55 -34.09 40.96
C ILE A 580 -9.33 -35.38 41.25
N ARG A 581 -9.41 -35.76 42.53
CA ARG A 581 -10.38 -36.77 42.99
C ARG A 581 -11.76 -36.13 43.01
N MET A 582 -12.63 -36.50 42.08
CA MET A 582 -14.06 -36.26 42.22
C MET A 582 -14.61 -37.10 43.37
N VAL A 583 -15.15 -36.44 44.38
CA VAL A 583 -15.93 -37.05 45.46
C VAL A 583 -17.40 -36.79 45.14
N PHE A 584 -18.18 -37.85 44.92
CA PHE A 584 -19.64 -37.79 44.83
C PHE A 584 -20.25 -37.60 46.23
N ILE A 585 -21.18 -36.65 46.38
CA ILE A 585 -22.09 -36.55 47.52
C ILE A 585 -23.53 -36.49 46.97
N PRO A 586 -24.45 -37.39 47.38
CA PRO A 586 -25.85 -37.35 46.96
C PRO A 586 -26.72 -36.54 47.94
N GLY A 587 -27.76 -35.87 47.41
CA GLY A 587 -29.01 -35.60 48.14
C GLY A 587 -29.55 -34.16 48.18
N ASP A 588 -30.62 -33.94 47.42
CA ASP A 588 -31.85 -33.18 47.72
C ASP A 588 -31.85 -31.68 48.08
N ASN A 589 -32.42 -30.84 47.20
CA ASN A 589 -33.77 -30.30 47.42
C ASN A 589 -34.35 -29.51 46.23
N LYS A 590 -35.69 -29.59 46.14
CA LYS A 590 -36.63 -29.12 45.11
C LYS A 590 -36.74 -27.59 45.02
N VAL A 591 -36.99 -27.06 43.81
CA VAL A 591 -37.81 -25.85 43.60
C VAL A 591 -38.68 -26.00 42.34
N GLN A 592 -39.96 -25.66 42.49
CA GLN A 592 -41.07 -25.77 41.52
C GLN A 592 -41.16 -24.59 40.54
N ILE A 593 -41.74 -24.88 39.38
CA ILE A 593 -42.22 -23.95 38.33
C ILE A 593 -43.73 -23.73 38.52
N PRO A 594 -44.30 -22.54 38.22
CA PRO A 594 -45.70 -22.43 37.84
C PRO A 594 -45.94 -21.81 36.46
N GLU A 595 -47.08 -22.16 35.88
CA GLU A 595 -47.52 -21.97 34.49
C GLU A 595 -48.78 -21.05 34.39
N LEU A 596 -48.85 -20.28 33.30
CA LEU A 596 -49.92 -19.56 32.55
C LEU A 596 -51.33 -19.24 33.09
N ALA A 597 -51.85 -18.08 32.66
CA ALA A 597 -53.27 -17.85 32.30
C ALA A 597 -53.45 -16.70 31.26
N ASP A 598 -54.37 -16.91 30.31
CA ASP A 598 -54.77 -16.08 29.15
C ASP A 598 -55.58 -14.79 29.49
N THR A 599 -55.61 -13.81 28.57
CA THR A 599 -56.84 -13.33 27.87
C THR A 599 -56.67 -12.08 26.97
N GLU A 600 -57.40 -12.12 25.84
CA GLU A 600 -58.00 -11.05 25.03
C GLU A 600 -57.14 -10.15 24.08
N GLY A 601 -57.52 -10.17 22.80
CA GLY A 601 -57.00 -9.33 21.72
C GLY A 601 -57.97 -8.22 21.27
N PRO A 602 -57.65 -7.49 20.19
CA PRO A 602 -58.67 -6.84 19.36
C PRO A 602 -58.46 -7.01 17.82
N PRO A 603 -59.44 -6.58 16.98
CA PRO A 603 -59.64 -7.09 15.62
C PRO A 603 -59.16 -6.15 14.48
N ALA A 604 -59.47 -6.60 13.25
CA ALA A 604 -59.03 -6.16 11.92
C ALA A 604 -59.54 -4.79 11.41
N TYR A 605 -58.79 -4.19 10.46
CA TYR A 605 -59.32 -3.35 9.35
C TYR A 605 -58.33 -3.24 8.17
N SER A 606 -58.86 -3.06 6.97
CA SER A 606 -58.26 -2.94 5.62
C SER A 606 -59.22 -2.07 4.77
N PRO A 607 -58.96 -1.59 3.52
CA PRO A 607 -57.80 -1.00 2.82
C PRO A 607 -58.15 0.34 2.08
N TYR A 608 -57.31 0.76 1.10
CA TYR A 608 -57.41 1.85 0.08
C TYR A 608 -56.79 3.21 0.50
N ASP A 609 -55.96 3.92 -0.28
CA ASP A 609 -55.96 4.16 -1.73
C ASP A 609 -54.55 4.35 -2.34
N THR A 610 -54.39 3.87 -3.58
CA THR A 610 -53.36 4.30 -4.55
C THR A 610 -53.84 5.51 -5.38
N PRO A 611 -52.92 6.37 -5.84
CA PRO A 611 -53.06 6.99 -7.16
C PRO A 611 -52.01 6.50 -8.16
N ALA A 612 -52.44 6.48 -9.42
CA ALA A 612 -51.80 5.95 -10.62
C ALA A 612 -50.50 6.66 -11.07
N PRO A 613 -49.66 5.98 -11.88
CA PRO A 613 -48.39 6.51 -12.38
C PRO A 613 -48.59 7.44 -13.59
N SER A 614 -47.85 8.55 -13.63
CA SER A 614 -47.62 9.33 -14.84
C SER A 614 -46.59 8.63 -15.74
N THR A 615 -46.97 8.55 -17.01
CA THR A 615 -46.21 7.98 -18.13
C THR A 615 -44.92 8.74 -18.40
N ILE A 616 -43.78 8.05 -18.44
CA ILE A 616 -42.55 8.51 -19.11
C ILE A 616 -42.15 7.45 -20.13
N SER A 617 -41.96 7.91 -21.35
CA SER A 617 -41.77 7.15 -22.57
C SER A 617 -40.52 6.28 -22.58
N SER A 618 -40.66 5.06 -23.09
CA SER A 618 -39.58 4.18 -23.50
C SER A 618 -38.73 4.81 -24.61
N SER A 619 -37.45 5.05 -24.36
CA SER A 619 -36.45 5.20 -25.42
C SER A 619 -35.38 4.13 -25.27
N SER A 620 -35.42 3.16 -26.18
CA SER A 620 -34.36 2.19 -26.44
C SER A 620 -33.12 2.90 -26.98
N TYR A 621 -32.03 2.94 -26.22
CA TYR A 621 -30.72 3.38 -26.72
C TYR A 621 -29.66 2.28 -26.43
N PRO A 622 -28.88 1.82 -27.43
CA PRO A 622 -27.67 1.03 -27.18
C PRO A 622 -26.64 1.87 -26.42
N PRO A 623 -25.61 1.25 -25.78
CA PRO A 623 -24.52 2.01 -25.19
C PRO A 623 -23.87 2.92 -26.26
N ASP A 624 -23.75 4.19 -25.94
CA ASP A 624 -23.23 5.22 -26.83
C ASP A 624 -21.69 5.13 -26.92
N PHE A 625 -21.19 4.73 -28.09
CA PHE A 625 -19.76 4.63 -28.42
C PHE A 625 -19.16 5.96 -28.91
N SER A 626 -19.90 7.07 -28.87
CA SER A 626 -19.46 8.38 -29.40
C SER A 626 -18.32 9.06 -28.63
N SER A 627 -17.89 8.49 -27.48
CA SER A 627 -16.83 9.06 -26.61
C SER A 627 -15.46 8.38 -26.74
N LEU A 628 -15.23 7.56 -27.77
CA LEU A 628 -13.91 6.99 -28.07
C LEU A 628 -12.95 8.06 -28.63
N PRO A 629 -11.64 7.99 -28.37
CA PRO A 629 -10.66 8.79 -29.09
C PRO A 629 -10.74 8.46 -30.60
N PRO A 630 -10.56 9.45 -31.49
CA PRO A 630 -10.80 9.27 -32.92
C PRO A 630 -9.88 8.20 -33.52
N THR A 631 -10.47 7.31 -34.32
CA THR A 631 -9.73 6.47 -35.27
C THR A 631 -8.91 7.34 -36.23
N PRO A 632 -7.63 7.05 -36.50
CA PRO A 632 -6.89 7.74 -37.55
C PRO A 632 -7.53 7.41 -38.90
N SER A 633 -8.12 8.41 -39.55
CA SER A 633 -8.65 8.30 -40.90
C SER A 633 -7.52 8.12 -41.91
N SER A 634 -7.79 7.33 -42.94
CA SER A 634 -6.91 7.17 -44.10
C SER A 634 -6.92 8.46 -44.94
N SER A 635 -6.04 9.40 -44.62
CA SER A 635 -5.66 10.48 -45.52
C SER A 635 -4.14 10.47 -45.74
N SER A 636 -3.77 10.68 -46.99
CA SER A 636 -2.41 10.67 -47.53
C SER A 636 -1.47 11.65 -46.78
N PRO A 637 -0.14 11.40 -46.82
CA PRO A 637 0.75 11.83 -45.75
C PRO A 637 1.10 13.32 -45.82
N SER A 638 0.90 14.03 -44.70
CA SER A 638 1.58 15.29 -44.42
C SER A 638 2.56 15.09 -43.26
N THR A 639 3.83 14.97 -43.63
CA THR A 639 5.09 15.14 -42.88
C THR A 639 5.04 15.38 -41.36
N SER A 640 5.59 14.38 -40.64
CA SER A 640 6.26 14.39 -39.32
C SER A 640 5.63 13.48 -38.25
N THR A 641 5.62 12.16 -38.50
CA THR A 641 5.35 11.14 -37.48
C THR A 641 6.65 10.63 -36.83
N PRO A 642 6.65 10.34 -35.52
CA PRO A 642 7.78 9.70 -34.83
C PRO A 642 8.09 8.33 -35.45
N ASN A 643 9.36 7.90 -35.39
CA ASN A 643 9.81 6.59 -35.87
C ASN A 643 9.26 5.46 -34.98
N VAL A 644 7.96 5.15 -35.10
CA VAL A 644 7.39 3.89 -34.58
C VAL A 644 7.94 2.77 -35.45
N SER A 645 8.56 1.76 -34.84
CA SER A 645 8.99 0.58 -35.60
C SER A 645 7.77 -0.07 -36.23
N VAL A 646 7.74 -0.14 -37.55
CA VAL A 646 6.63 -0.74 -38.31
C VAL A 646 7.09 -2.11 -38.79
N SER A 647 6.31 -3.15 -38.47
CA SER A 647 6.46 -4.50 -38.99
C SER A 647 5.24 -4.88 -39.81
N ASN A 648 5.41 -5.76 -40.81
CA ASN A 648 4.30 -6.46 -41.47
C ASN A 648 3.80 -7.58 -40.53
N ALA A 649 3.50 -8.79 -41.00
CA ALA A 649 3.16 -9.91 -40.10
C ALA A 649 4.33 -10.34 -39.20
N VAL A 650 4.00 -10.75 -37.98
CA VAL A 650 4.92 -11.48 -37.09
C VAL A 650 4.41 -12.91 -36.94
N SER A 651 5.20 -13.88 -37.40
CA SER A 651 4.91 -15.30 -37.23
C SER A 651 6.11 -16.03 -36.64
N SER A 652 5.86 -16.90 -35.66
CA SER A 652 6.90 -17.69 -35.01
C SER A 652 6.42 -19.11 -34.73
N SER A 653 7.30 -20.09 -34.94
CA SER A 653 7.09 -21.47 -34.51
C SER A 653 7.32 -21.65 -32.99
N ARG A 654 7.69 -20.58 -32.29
CA ARG A 654 7.92 -20.51 -30.84
C ARG A 654 7.04 -19.43 -30.22
N SER A 655 7.25 -19.15 -28.92
CA SER A 655 6.60 -18.04 -28.24
C SER A 655 6.98 -16.70 -28.88
N VAL A 656 6.01 -15.78 -28.95
CA VAL A 656 6.19 -14.40 -29.41
C VAL A 656 6.06 -13.49 -28.21
N SER A 657 7.06 -12.64 -27.96
CA SER A 657 7.03 -11.63 -26.89
C SER A 657 7.48 -10.30 -27.47
N LEU A 658 6.57 -9.33 -27.56
CA LEU A 658 6.81 -8.04 -28.20
C LEU A 658 6.46 -6.90 -27.24
N SER A 659 7.41 -5.99 -27.08
CA SER A 659 7.24 -4.73 -26.35
C SER A 659 7.24 -3.57 -27.34
N GLY A 660 6.35 -2.60 -27.16
CA GLY A 660 6.33 -1.39 -27.97
C GLY A 660 7.28 -0.27 -27.47
N PRO A 661 7.23 0.91 -28.12
CA PRO A 661 6.25 1.31 -29.13
C PRO A 661 6.44 0.58 -30.47
N LEU A 662 5.44 -0.20 -30.88
CA LEU A 662 5.50 -1.06 -32.07
C LEU A 662 4.16 -1.06 -32.81
N LYS A 663 4.20 -0.92 -34.14
CA LYS A 663 3.02 -1.07 -35.01
C LYS A 663 3.20 -2.26 -35.96
N ILE A 664 2.27 -3.19 -35.91
CA ILE A 664 2.25 -4.41 -36.72
C ILE A 664 1.07 -4.29 -37.68
N LEU A 665 1.33 -4.23 -38.99
CA LEU A 665 0.31 -3.94 -40.00
C LEU A 665 -0.60 -5.13 -40.32
N GLU A 666 -0.16 -6.35 -40.02
CA GLU A 666 -0.90 -7.58 -40.31
C GLU A 666 -1.09 -8.41 -39.03
N SER A 667 -1.03 -9.75 -39.13
CA SER A 667 -1.27 -10.65 -38.00
C SER A 667 -0.06 -10.86 -37.10
N VAL A 668 -0.30 -11.13 -35.82
CA VAL A 668 0.68 -11.78 -34.92
C VAL A 668 0.25 -13.21 -34.69
N SER A 669 1.14 -14.16 -34.96
CA SER A 669 0.87 -15.58 -34.76
C SER A 669 2.04 -16.30 -34.09
N GLY A 670 1.74 -17.07 -33.04
CA GLY A 670 2.70 -17.94 -32.37
C GLY A 670 2.21 -19.39 -32.34
N SER A 671 3.07 -20.35 -32.68
CA SER A 671 2.81 -21.77 -32.46
C SER A 671 2.97 -22.20 -30.98
N SER A 672 3.16 -21.24 -30.08
CA SER A 672 3.11 -21.39 -28.61
C SER A 672 2.38 -20.18 -28.00
N SER A 673 2.93 -19.50 -26.98
CA SER A 673 2.33 -18.31 -26.36
C SER A 673 2.59 -17.02 -27.15
N VAL A 674 1.70 -16.04 -27.00
CA VAL A 674 1.89 -14.68 -27.51
C VAL A 674 1.72 -13.68 -26.37
N THR A 675 2.73 -12.85 -26.15
CA THR A 675 2.74 -11.79 -25.14
C THR A 675 3.00 -10.45 -25.83
N LEU A 676 2.06 -9.51 -25.73
CA LEU A 676 2.19 -8.15 -26.26
C LEU A 676 2.05 -7.16 -25.11
N TYR A 677 2.94 -6.18 -25.05
CA TYR A 677 2.95 -5.22 -23.94
C TYR A 677 3.61 -3.88 -24.25
N HIS A 678 3.31 -2.86 -23.45
CA HIS A 678 3.87 -1.50 -23.54
C HIS A 678 3.71 -0.87 -24.94
N HIS A 679 2.52 -0.37 -25.32
CA HIS A 679 2.29 0.39 -26.57
C HIS A 679 2.47 -0.41 -27.88
N VAL A 680 1.86 -1.59 -27.95
CA VAL A 680 1.82 -2.41 -29.18
C VAL A 680 0.48 -2.22 -29.89
N THR A 681 0.51 -1.85 -31.17
CA THR A 681 -0.68 -1.83 -32.04
C THR A 681 -0.57 -2.92 -33.10
N VAL A 682 -1.56 -3.79 -33.17
CA VAL A 682 -1.69 -4.83 -34.19
C VAL A 682 -2.92 -4.54 -35.04
N CYS A 683 -2.74 -4.31 -36.33
CA CYS A 683 -3.82 -4.00 -37.26
C CYS A 683 -4.56 -5.27 -37.77
N GLY A 684 -3.96 -6.46 -37.62
CA GLY A 684 -4.59 -7.75 -37.93
C GLY A 684 -4.82 -8.64 -36.70
N PRO A 685 -5.16 -9.93 -36.89
CA PRO A 685 -5.54 -10.80 -35.78
C PRO A 685 -4.34 -11.29 -34.99
N VAL A 686 -4.56 -11.57 -33.70
CA VAL A 686 -3.58 -12.19 -32.80
C VAL A 686 -3.97 -13.64 -32.53
N LYS A 687 -3.10 -14.59 -32.84
CA LYS A 687 -3.38 -16.03 -32.74
C LYS A 687 -2.27 -16.78 -31.99
N ALA A 688 -2.66 -17.67 -31.09
CA ALA A 688 -1.72 -18.52 -30.36
C ALA A 688 -2.30 -19.93 -30.16
N SER A 689 -1.44 -20.95 -30.18
CA SER A 689 -1.83 -22.31 -29.77
C SER A 689 -1.77 -22.51 -28.25
N ALA A 690 -1.04 -21.64 -27.53
CA ALA A 690 -0.98 -21.60 -26.07
C ALA A 690 -1.46 -20.23 -25.56
N LYS A 691 -1.07 -19.84 -24.35
CA LYS A 691 -1.58 -18.64 -23.66
C LYS A 691 -1.35 -17.34 -24.45
N ILE A 692 -2.35 -16.46 -24.50
CA ILE A 692 -2.19 -15.07 -24.95
C ILE A 692 -2.21 -14.16 -23.72
N VAL A 693 -1.24 -13.25 -23.63
CA VAL A 693 -1.19 -12.20 -22.60
C VAL A 693 -1.05 -10.85 -23.29
N LEU A 694 -2.05 -9.99 -23.16
CA LEU A 694 -2.00 -8.61 -23.61
C LEU A 694 -2.06 -7.72 -22.37
N TYR A 695 -1.03 -6.91 -22.14
CA TYR A 695 -1.04 -6.03 -20.98
C TYR A 695 -0.41 -4.67 -21.27
N ASP A 696 -0.96 -3.62 -20.65
CA ASP A 696 -0.47 -2.23 -20.72
C ASP A 696 -0.36 -1.62 -22.15
N HIS A 697 -1.39 -0.86 -22.54
CA HIS A 697 -1.47 -0.13 -23.82
C HIS A 697 -1.32 -1.01 -25.07
N VAL A 698 -2.15 -2.03 -25.19
CA VAL A 698 -2.18 -2.91 -26.38
C VAL A 698 -3.46 -2.69 -27.16
N THR A 699 -3.35 -2.37 -28.45
CA THR A 699 -4.50 -2.26 -29.37
C THR A 699 -4.43 -3.36 -30.41
N VAL A 700 -5.52 -4.12 -30.57
CA VAL A 700 -5.70 -5.10 -31.65
C VAL A 700 -6.94 -4.72 -32.45
N SER A 701 -6.78 -4.43 -33.74
CA SER A 701 -7.87 -4.00 -34.63
C SER A 701 -8.74 -5.16 -35.14
N ASP A 702 -8.44 -6.40 -34.76
CA ASP A 702 -9.10 -7.62 -35.23
C ASP A 702 -9.22 -8.63 -34.06
N ASP A 703 -9.54 -9.89 -34.37
CA ASP A 703 -9.78 -10.97 -33.42
C ASP A 703 -8.53 -11.42 -32.65
N VAL A 704 -8.74 -11.79 -31.39
CA VAL A 704 -7.74 -12.45 -30.54
C VAL A 704 -8.19 -13.88 -30.26
N ARG A 705 -7.42 -14.88 -30.72
CA ARG A 705 -7.81 -16.30 -30.65
C ARG A 705 -6.72 -17.17 -30.04
N SER A 706 -7.05 -17.90 -28.99
CA SER A 706 -6.15 -18.80 -28.28
C SER A 706 -6.73 -20.22 -28.21
N SER A 707 -5.87 -21.23 -28.39
CA SER A 707 -6.19 -22.63 -28.03
C SER A 707 -5.90 -22.96 -26.55
N SER A 708 -5.56 -21.96 -25.75
CA SER A 708 -5.41 -22.03 -24.29
C SER A 708 -6.03 -20.77 -23.66
N SER A 709 -5.59 -20.35 -22.47
CA SER A 709 -6.16 -19.17 -21.80
C SER A 709 -5.77 -17.83 -22.46
N ILE A 710 -6.59 -16.81 -22.22
CA ILE A 710 -6.34 -15.42 -22.62
C ILE A 710 -6.37 -14.56 -21.36
N SER A 711 -5.35 -13.73 -21.17
CA SER A 711 -5.29 -12.73 -20.10
C SER A 711 -5.11 -11.35 -20.71
N LEU A 712 -6.08 -10.47 -20.44
CA LEU A 712 -6.11 -9.08 -20.87
C LEU A 712 -6.02 -8.22 -19.61
N ASP A 713 -4.95 -7.46 -19.47
CA ASP A 713 -4.74 -6.61 -18.28
C ASP A 713 -4.43 -5.18 -18.70
N GLY A 714 -5.41 -4.30 -18.54
CA GLY A 714 -5.26 -2.87 -18.81
C GLY A 714 -4.51 -2.11 -17.72
N GLY A 715 -4.22 -2.75 -16.57
CA GLY A 715 -3.74 -2.07 -15.37
C GLY A 715 -4.80 -1.18 -14.70
N ALA A 716 -4.48 -0.69 -13.50
CA ALA A 716 -5.27 0.31 -12.78
C ALA A 716 -4.68 1.71 -13.07
N GLY A 717 -5.23 2.44 -14.05
CA GLY A 717 -4.66 3.73 -14.49
C GLY A 717 -5.17 4.22 -15.84
N LYS A 718 -4.31 4.84 -16.68
CA LYS A 718 -4.63 5.29 -18.05
C LYS A 718 -4.27 4.28 -19.15
N GLY A 719 -3.58 3.20 -18.79
CA GLY A 719 -3.34 2.08 -19.70
C GLY A 719 -4.63 1.37 -20.06
N GLY A 720 -4.63 0.72 -21.23
CA GLY A 720 -5.79 -0.02 -21.70
C GLY A 720 -5.42 -1.13 -22.68
N VAL A 721 -6.19 -2.22 -22.65
CA VAL A 721 -6.17 -3.22 -23.71
C VAL A 721 -7.44 -3.02 -24.54
N VAL A 722 -7.27 -2.69 -25.82
CA VAL A 722 -8.38 -2.43 -26.75
C VAL A 722 -8.38 -3.48 -27.85
N ILE A 723 -9.49 -4.18 -28.02
CA ILE A 723 -9.67 -5.21 -29.04
C ILE A 723 -10.94 -4.88 -29.83
N MET A 724 -10.80 -4.59 -31.12
CA MET A 724 -11.93 -4.26 -31.99
C MET A 724 -12.67 -5.51 -32.49
N GLY A 725 -12.03 -6.68 -32.43
CA GLY A 725 -12.61 -7.97 -32.81
C GLY A 725 -13.19 -8.79 -31.65
N THR A 726 -13.40 -10.08 -31.93
CA THR A 726 -13.84 -11.10 -30.99
C THR A 726 -12.65 -11.71 -30.24
N VAL A 727 -12.83 -11.95 -28.93
CA VAL A 727 -11.88 -12.68 -28.10
C VAL A 727 -12.38 -14.12 -27.92
N LYS A 728 -11.62 -15.11 -28.40
CA LYS A 728 -12.00 -16.53 -28.32
C LYS A 728 -10.92 -17.39 -27.71
N SER A 729 -11.28 -18.13 -26.66
CA SER A 729 -10.41 -19.05 -25.91
C SER A 729 -11.06 -20.43 -25.80
N SER A 730 -10.28 -21.50 -25.97
CA SER A 730 -10.73 -22.86 -25.60
C SER A 730 -10.46 -23.20 -24.13
N SER A 731 -9.97 -22.25 -23.33
CA SER A 731 -9.82 -22.36 -21.88
C SER A 731 -10.40 -21.11 -21.21
N SER A 732 -9.81 -20.59 -20.13
CA SER A 732 -10.29 -19.41 -19.43
C SER A 732 -10.00 -18.09 -20.17
N ILE A 733 -10.79 -17.06 -19.86
CA ILE A 733 -10.52 -15.67 -20.24
C ILE A 733 -10.55 -14.81 -18.98
N GLU A 734 -9.51 -14.02 -18.77
CA GLU A 734 -9.43 -13.04 -17.68
C GLU A 734 -9.23 -11.64 -18.24
N MET A 735 -10.07 -10.70 -17.80
CA MET A 735 -10.02 -9.29 -18.20
C MET A 735 -9.95 -8.44 -16.93
N ARG A 736 -8.86 -7.68 -16.75
CA ARG A 736 -8.59 -6.90 -15.54
C ARG A 736 -8.25 -5.45 -15.84
N GLY A 737 -8.68 -4.53 -15.00
CA GLY A 737 -8.40 -3.10 -15.15
C GLY A 737 -9.19 -2.47 -16.30
N ASN A 738 -8.52 -1.71 -17.16
CA ASN A 738 -9.14 -1.08 -18.34
C ASN A 738 -9.06 -1.97 -19.59
N VAL A 739 -10.12 -2.70 -19.88
CA VAL A 739 -10.17 -3.56 -21.07
C VAL A 739 -11.42 -3.26 -21.87
N TYR A 740 -11.25 -2.99 -23.15
CA TYR A 740 -12.32 -2.69 -24.09
C TYR A 740 -12.33 -3.72 -25.20
N VAL A 741 -13.37 -4.53 -25.27
CA VAL A 741 -13.60 -5.50 -26.37
C VAL A 741 -14.86 -5.08 -27.11
N GLN A 742 -14.75 -4.75 -28.39
CA GLN A 742 -15.91 -4.36 -29.19
C GLN A 742 -16.76 -5.58 -29.58
N GLY A 743 -16.12 -6.71 -29.90
CA GLY A 743 -16.78 -7.95 -30.32
C GLY A 743 -17.25 -8.85 -29.16
N ASP A 744 -17.49 -10.12 -29.48
CA ASP A 744 -17.88 -11.14 -28.51
C ASP A 744 -16.68 -11.63 -27.67
N VAL A 745 -16.96 -12.17 -26.48
CA VAL A 745 -16.01 -12.90 -25.65
C VAL A 745 -16.51 -14.34 -25.50
N LYS A 746 -15.79 -15.31 -26.08
CA LYS A 746 -16.19 -16.72 -26.13
C LYS A 746 -15.17 -17.61 -25.43
N SER A 747 -15.57 -18.28 -24.37
CA SER A 747 -14.72 -19.15 -23.54
C SER A 747 -15.30 -20.55 -23.45
N SER A 748 -14.45 -21.58 -23.39
CA SER A 748 -14.87 -22.96 -23.08
C SER A 748 -14.68 -23.33 -21.60
N SER A 749 -14.31 -22.37 -20.74
CA SER A 749 -14.09 -22.56 -19.31
C SER A 749 -14.56 -21.35 -18.49
N LYS A 750 -13.78 -20.83 -17.56
CA LYS A 750 -14.18 -19.68 -16.73
C LYS A 750 -13.96 -18.35 -17.45
N VAL A 751 -14.79 -17.35 -17.16
CA VAL A 751 -14.59 -15.95 -17.56
C VAL A 751 -14.56 -15.07 -16.32
N LEU A 752 -13.51 -14.27 -16.18
CA LEU A 752 -13.39 -13.24 -15.15
C LEU A 752 -13.36 -11.86 -15.81
N LEU A 753 -14.28 -10.99 -15.39
CA LEU A 753 -14.35 -9.58 -15.78
C LEU A 753 -14.17 -8.75 -14.50
N GLU A 754 -13.02 -8.11 -14.33
CA GLU A 754 -12.66 -7.39 -13.11
C GLU A 754 -12.20 -5.96 -13.42
N GLY A 755 -13.13 -5.01 -13.34
CA GLY A 755 -12.86 -3.58 -13.52
C GLY A 755 -12.49 -2.87 -12.21
N ILE A 756 -11.69 -3.49 -11.34
CA ILE A 756 -11.25 -2.87 -10.09
C ILE A 756 -10.15 -1.86 -10.39
N GLY A 757 -10.37 -0.58 -10.06
CA GLY A 757 -9.42 0.50 -10.40
C GLY A 757 -9.38 0.86 -11.89
N GLY A 758 -10.35 0.37 -12.68
CA GLY A 758 -10.50 0.61 -14.12
C GLY A 758 -11.94 0.34 -14.59
N LEU A 759 -12.12 0.05 -15.87
CA LEU A 759 -13.40 -0.33 -16.46
C LEU A 759 -13.22 -1.43 -17.51
N VAL A 760 -13.95 -2.54 -17.33
CA VAL A 760 -14.04 -3.58 -18.37
C VAL A 760 -15.33 -3.35 -19.17
N ARG A 761 -15.19 -3.11 -20.48
CA ARG A 761 -16.31 -3.01 -21.43
C ARG A 761 -16.27 -4.12 -22.45
N VAL A 762 -17.39 -4.82 -22.62
CA VAL A 762 -17.61 -5.78 -23.72
C VAL A 762 -18.83 -5.34 -24.52
N GLY A 763 -18.62 -4.91 -25.76
CA GLY A 763 -19.68 -4.47 -26.67
C GLY A 763 -20.56 -5.61 -27.16
N GLY A 764 -19.99 -6.81 -27.37
CA GLY A 764 -20.70 -8.01 -27.78
C GLY A 764 -21.23 -8.87 -26.63
N LYS A 765 -21.45 -10.15 -26.94
CA LYS A 765 -21.89 -11.15 -25.97
C LYS A 765 -20.70 -11.84 -25.30
N VAL A 766 -20.76 -12.00 -23.98
CA VAL A 766 -19.94 -12.92 -23.20
C VAL A 766 -20.66 -14.28 -23.17
N ASP A 767 -20.05 -15.30 -23.77
CA ASP A 767 -20.61 -16.65 -23.88
C ASP A 767 -19.60 -17.66 -23.34
N THR A 768 -20.01 -18.45 -22.35
CA THR A 768 -19.13 -19.46 -21.76
C THR A 768 -19.83 -20.71 -21.25
N SER A 769 -19.14 -21.86 -21.35
CA SER A 769 -19.57 -23.12 -20.75
C SER A 769 -19.24 -23.24 -19.25
N GLY A 770 -18.39 -22.39 -18.69
CA GLY A 770 -18.01 -22.40 -17.28
C GLY A 770 -18.56 -21.21 -16.48
N GLN A 771 -18.03 -20.99 -15.28
CA GLN A 771 -18.45 -19.88 -14.39
C GLN A 771 -18.07 -18.51 -14.96
N VAL A 772 -18.95 -17.52 -14.79
CA VAL A 772 -18.64 -16.11 -15.03
C VAL A 772 -18.52 -15.40 -13.68
N THR A 773 -17.49 -14.59 -13.52
CA THR A 773 -17.30 -13.74 -12.34
C THR A 773 -17.11 -12.30 -12.79
N ILE A 774 -17.93 -11.39 -12.27
CA ILE A 774 -17.98 -9.97 -12.64
C ILE A 774 -17.72 -9.16 -11.38
N ARG A 775 -16.71 -8.29 -11.39
CA ARG A 775 -16.24 -7.52 -10.23
C ARG A 775 -15.92 -6.08 -10.60
N GLY A 776 -16.27 -5.13 -9.75
CA GLY A 776 -15.95 -3.70 -9.95
C GLY A 776 -16.70 -3.07 -11.12
N GLY A 777 -16.12 -2.06 -11.78
CA GLY A 777 -16.74 -1.36 -12.91
C GLY A 777 -16.77 -2.24 -14.16
N VAL A 778 -17.94 -2.78 -14.51
CA VAL A 778 -18.11 -3.64 -15.70
C VAL A 778 -19.37 -3.25 -16.47
N GLU A 779 -19.22 -3.06 -17.78
CA GLU A 779 -20.31 -2.85 -18.73
C GLU A 779 -20.27 -3.94 -19.81
N VAL A 780 -21.32 -4.76 -19.91
CA VAL A 780 -21.38 -5.85 -20.90
C VAL A 780 -22.72 -5.80 -21.63
N GLY A 781 -22.67 -6.07 -22.93
CA GLY A 781 -23.85 -6.33 -23.77
C GLY A 781 -24.70 -7.47 -23.21
N ASN A 782 -24.43 -8.72 -23.57
CA ASN A 782 -25.17 -9.87 -23.04
C ASN A 782 -24.21 -10.86 -22.37
N VAL A 783 -24.65 -11.55 -21.32
CA VAL A 783 -23.88 -12.58 -20.62
C VAL A 783 -24.68 -13.88 -20.60
N GLU A 784 -24.14 -14.94 -21.21
CA GLU A 784 -24.68 -16.30 -21.13
C GLU A 784 -23.63 -17.25 -20.58
N SER A 785 -24.02 -18.02 -19.57
CA SER A 785 -23.17 -18.99 -18.90
C SER A 785 -23.90 -20.31 -18.68
N SER A 786 -23.25 -21.42 -19.03
CA SER A 786 -23.70 -22.75 -18.58
C SER A 786 -23.33 -23.04 -17.12
N GLY A 787 -22.42 -22.27 -16.52
CA GLY A 787 -22.02 -22.36 -15.12
C GLY A 787 -22.77 -21.37 -14.22
N LYS A 788 -22.27 -21.20 -12.98
CA LYS A 788 -22.75 -20.17 -12.05
C LYS A 788 -22.27 -18.78 -12.52
N ILE A 789 -23.06 -17.75 -12.28
CA ILE A 789 -22.64 -16.35 -12.44
C ILE A 789 -22.50 -15.72 -11.05
N ILE A 790 -21.37 -15.05 -10.80
CA ILE A 790 -21.13 -14.30 -9.58
C ILE A 790 -20.90 -12.83 -9.98
N VAL A 791 -21.65 -11.91 -9.38
CA VAL A 791 -21.55 -10.48 -9.62
C VAL A 791 -21.31 -9.79 -8.28
N GLU A 792 -20.19 -9.08 -8.16
CA GLU A 792 -19.79 -8.36 -6.95
C GLU A 792 -19.52 -6.89 -7.29
N SER A 793 -20.47 -6.02 -7.00
CA SER A 793 -20.32 -4.57 -7.12
C SER A 793 -19.64 -4.00 -5.87
N LEU A 794 -18.52 -3.30 -6.08
CA LEU A 794 -17.81 -2.57 -5.03
C LEU A 794 -18.40 -1.16 -4.88
N GLU A 795 -18.42 -0.62 -3.66
CA GLU A 795 -19.04 0.68 -3.36
C GLU A 795 -18.58 1.79 -4.32
N LYS A 796 -19.55 2.47 -4.95
CA LYS A 796 -19.43 3.55 -5.97
C LYS A 796 -19.22 3.11 -7.43
N GLN A 797 -19.10 1.82 -7.75
CA GLN A 797 -18.99 1.36 -9.15
C GLN A 797 -20.23 0.60 -9.61
N ARG A 798 -20.89 1.11 -10.66
CA ARG A 798 -22.10 0.51 -11.25
C ARG A 798 -21.72 -0.61 -12.22
N ILE A 799 -22.32 -1.78 -12.04
CA ILE A 799 -22.27 -2.88 -13.02
C ILE A 799 -23.52 -2.79 -13.87
N VAL A 800 -23.35 -2.73 -15.19
CA VAL A 800 -24.46 -2.63 -16.15
C VAL A 800 -24.36 -3.77 -17.16
N LEU A 801 -25.36 -4.65 -17.15
CA LEU A 801 -25.44 -5.82 -18.01
C LEU A 801 -26.71 -5.73 -18.87
N GLY A 802 -26.70 -6.19 -20.11
CA GLY A 802 -27.92 -6.38 -20.92
C GLY A 802 -28.68 -7.62 -20.48
N ASP A 803 -28.76 -8.66 -21.32
CA ASP A 803 -29.36 -9.94 -20.93
C ASP A 803 -28.40 -10.75 -20.06
N LEU A 804 -28.90 -11.29 -18.95
CA LEU A 804 -28.13 -12.14 -18.04
C LEU A 804 -28.75 -13.53 -17.94
N GLN A 805 -28.05 -14.55 -18.46
CA GLN A 805 -28.54 -15.93 -18.50
C GLN A 805 -27.55 -16.90 -17.86
N SER A 806 -28.00 -17.67 -16.86
CA SER A 806 -27.19 -18.66 -16.14
C SER A 806 -27.91 -20.00 -16.04
N ARG A 807 -27.24 -21.10 -16.39
CA ARG A 807 -27.74 -22.45 -16.09
C ARG A 807 -27.34 -22.94 -14.69
N GLY A 808 -26.25 -22.41 -14.10
CA GLY A 808 -25.72 -22.84 -12.79
C GLY A 808 -26.19 -22.03 -11.58
N GLY A 809 -27.05 -21.02 -11.78
CA GLY A 809 -27.50 -20.11 -10.73
C GLY A 809 -26.70 -18.80 -10.65
N MET A 810 -27.07 -17.91 -9.74
CA MET A 810 -26.48 -16.57 -9.62
C MET A 810 -26.24 -16.16 -8.17
N GLU A 811 -25.16 -15.43 -7.92
CA GLU A 811 -24.92 -14.72 -6.67
C GLU A 811 -24.60 -13.27 -6.98
N ILE A 812 -25.36 -12.36 -6.38
CA ILE A 812 -25.35 -10.94 -6.68
C ILE A 812 -25.09 -10.19 -5.38
N GLU A 813 -24.00 -9.44 -5.35
CA GLU A 813 -23.58 -8.61 -4.24
C GLU A 813 -23.42 -7.14 -4.67
N GLY A 814 -23.90 -6.21 -3.85
CA GLY A 814 -23.81 -4.77 -4.12
C GLY A 814 -24.90 -4.23 -5.06
N VAL A 815 -24.59 -3.18 -5.84
CA VAL A 815 -25.54 -2.48 -6.73
C VAL A 815 -25.36 -2.94 -8.16
N VAL A 816 -26.33 -3.69 -8.68
CA VAL A 816 -26.28 -4.30 -10.02
C VAL A 816 -27.52 -3.92 -10.84
N GLU A 817 -27.29 -3.51 -12.09
CA GLU A 817 -28.35 -3.19 -13.03
C GLU A 817 -28.33 -4.12 -14.24
N ILE A 818 -29.48 -4.73 -14.53
CA ILE A 818 -29.74 -5.57 -15.70
C ILE A 818 -30.71 -4.80 -16.59
N ARG A 819 -30.25 -4.36 -17.77
CA ARG A 819 -31.02 -3.53 -18.72
C ARG A 819 -32.18 -4.27 -19.37
N ASN A 820 -32.06 -5.59 -19.54
CA ASN A 820 -33.04 -6.41 -20.22
C ASN A 820 -33.49 -7.55 -19.30
N GLU A 821 -33.36 -8.81 -19.73
CA GLU A 821 -33.89 -9.96 -19.00
C GLU A 821 -32.83 -10.65 -18.12
N LEU A 822 -33.26 -11.14 -16.95
CA LEU A 822 -32.50 -12.07 -16.12
C LEU A 822 -33.18 -13.45 -16.15
N LYS A 823 -32.43 -14.48 -16.57
CA LYS A 823 -32.87 -15.88 -16.57
C LYS A 823 -31.87 -16.76 -15.82
N ALA A 824 -32.32 -17.45 -14.78
CA ALA A 824 -31.49 -18.41 -14.05
C ALA A 824 -32.18 -19.78 -13.95
N SER A 825 -31.50 -20.86 -14.35
CA SER A 825 -31.99 -22.22 -14.10
C SER A 825 -31.71 -22.70 -12.67
N GLY A 826 -30.60 -22.24 -12.06
CA GLY A 826 -30.23 -22.56 -10.68
C GLY A 826 -30.72 -21.53 -9.65
N ASN A 827 -30.26 -21.66 -8.41
CA ASN A 827 -30.61 -20.75 -7.31
C ASN A 827 -30.02 -19.35 -7.53
N VAL A 828 -30.73 -18.32 -7.07
CA VAL A 828 -30.29 -16.92 -7.10
C VAL A 828 -30.21 -16.38 -5.67
N LYS A 829 -29.05 -15.88 -5.26
CA LYS A 829 -28.84 -15.21 -3.98
C LYS A 829 -28.54 -13.73 -4.22
N ILE A 830 -29.24 -12.85 -3.51
CA ILE A 830 -29.12 -11.39 -3.64
C ILE A 830 -28.73 -10.81 -2.28
N ASN A 831 -27.62 -10.08 -2.26
CA ASN A 831 -27.04 -9.38 -1.12
C ASN A 831 -26.68 -7.94 -1.52
N GLY A 832 -27.68 -7.06 -1.60
CA GLY A 832 -27.55 -5.70 -2.12
C GLY A 832 -28.76 -5.28 -2.94
N LYS A 833 -28.56 -4.36 -3.89
CA LYS A 833 -29.62 -3.82 -4.74
C LYS A 833 -29.50 -4.35 -6.16
N LEU A 834 -30.44 -5.19 -6.56
CA LEU A 834 -30.59 -5.69 -7.92
C LEU A 834 -31.76 -4.99 -8.62
N HIS A 835 -31.48 -4.27 -9.71
CA HIS A 835 -32.50 -3.69 -10.58
C HIS A 835 -32.52 -4.40 -11.94
N VAL A 836 -33.63 -5.06 -12.27
CA VAL A 836 -33.89 -5.69 -13.57
C VAL A 836 -34.97 -4.90 -14.30
N HIS A 837 -34.63 -4.31 -15.44
CA HIS A 837 -35.58 -3.51 -16.23
C HIS A 837 -36.53 -4.36 -17.09
N GLY A 838 -36.15 -5.58 -17.44
CA GLY A 838 -37.00 -6.54 -18.16
C GLY A 838 -37.59 -7.62 -17.25
N ASN A 839 -37.74 -8.83 -17.78
CA ASN A 839 -38.30 -9.97 -17.06
C ASN A 839 -37.25 -10.61 -16.15
N PHE A 840 -37.70 -11.08 -14.97
CA PHE A 840 -36.90 -11.85 -14.02
C PHE A 840 -37.48 -13.25 -13.92
N THR A 841 -36.77 -14.24 -14.47
CA THR A 841 -37.21 -15.66 -14.47
C THR A 841 -36.18 -16.55 -13.78
N VAL A 842 -36.59 -17.24 -12.72
CA VAL A 842 -35.73 -18.16 -11.97
C VAL A 842 -36.41 -19.50 -11.79
N HIS A 843 -35.76 -20.59 -12.22
CA HIS A 843 -36.26 -21.96 -12.01
C HIS A 843 -35.85 -22.57 -10.67
N GLY A 844 -34.78 -22.06 -10.04
CA GLY A 844 -34.36 -22.43 -8.69
C GLY A 844 -34.99 -21.57 -7.59
N ASN A 845 -34.42 -21.64 -6.38
CA ASN A 845 -34.81 -20.80 -5.25
C ASN A 845 -34.20 -19.40 -5.37
N VAL A 846 -34.92 -18.38 -4.90
CA VAL A 846 -34.45 -17.00 -4.80
C VAL A 846 -34.34 -16.63 -3.33
N LYS A 847 -33.15 -16.23 -2.88
CA LYS A 847 -32.92 -15.75 -1.51
C LYS A 847 -32.47 -14.29 -1.53
N VAL A 848 -33.23 -13.42 -0.87
CA VAL A 848 -32.92 -12.00 -0.70
C VAL A 848 -32.51 -11.78 0.76
N GLN A 849 -31.26 -11.32 0.99
CA GLN A 849 -30.73 -11.07 2.32
C GLN A 849 -31.40 -9.85 2.99
N ALA A 850 -31.36 -9.80 4.32
CA ALA A 850 -31.93 -8.69 5.08
C ALA A 850 -31.25 -7.37 4.67
N GLY A 851 -32.06 -6.33 4.41
CA GLY A 851 -31.57 -5.03 3.92
C GLY A 851 -31.26 -4.97 2.42
N SER A 852 -31.52 -6.04 1.65
CA SER A 852 -31.35 -6.07 0.19
C SER A 852 -32.62 -5.68 -0.56
N GLU A 853 -32.47 -5.18 -1.79
CA GLU A 853 -33.58 -4.76 -2.66
C GLU A 853 -33.56 -5.52 -3.99
N LEU A 854 -34.71 -6.09 -4.37
CA LEU A 854 -34.96 -6.62 -5.71
C LEU A 854 -36.04 -5.80 -6.41
N ILE A 855 -35.62 -4.97 -7.37
CA ILE A 855 -36.49 -4.17 -8.22
C ILE A 855 -36.57 -4.85 -9.59
N VAL A 856 -37.77 -5.23 -10.02
CA VAL A 856 -38.02 -5.76 -11.36
C VAL A 856 -39.16 -4.96 -11.98
N ASN A 857 -38.94 -4.37 -13.16
CA ASN A 857 -39.95 -3.59 -13.89
C ASN A 857 -40.84 -4.49 -14.77
N GLY A 858 -40.32 -5.62 -15.28
CA GLY A 858 -41.06 -6.61 -16.06
C GLY A 858 -41.71 -7.71 -15.21
N ARG A 859 -42.04 -8.85 -15.84
CA ARG A 859 -42.66 -9.99 -15.16
C ARG A 859 -41.65 -10.70 -14.25
N ARG A 860 -42.06 -10.97 -13.01
CA ARG A 860 -41.34 -11.83 -12.06
C ARG A 860 -41.91 -13.24 -12.14
N THR A 861 -41.08 -14.24 -12.45
CA THR A 861 -41.47 -15.64 -12.52
C THR A 861 -40.45 -16.48 -11.76
N ILE A 862 -40.86 -17.02 -10.61
CA ILE A 862 -40.01 -17.86 -9.76
C ILE A 862 -40.71 -19.21 -9.66
N HIS A 863 -40.06 -20.27 -10.13
CA HIS A 863 -40.59 -21.63 -10.04
C HIS A 863 -40.20 -22.35 -8.74
N GLY A 864 -39.11 -21.91 -8.08
CA GLY A 864 -38.70 -22.38 -6.76
C GLY A 864 -39.29 -21.56 -5.61
N LYS A 865 -38.68 -21.66 -4.42
CA LYS A 865 -39.07 -20.86 -3.25
C LYS A 865 -38.44 -19.47 -3.29
N MET A 866 -39.19 -18.46 -2.84
CA MET A 866 -38.66 -17.13 -2.54
C MET A 866 -38.51 -17.00 -1.02
N GLU A 867 -37.27 -16.83 -0.56
CA GLU A 867 -36.91 -16.64 0.85
C GLU A 867 -36.48 -15.18 1.05
N ASN A 868 -37.29 -14.42 1.81
CA ASN A 868 -36.90 -13.10 2.31
C ASN A 868 -36.42 -13.26 3.75
N ALA A 869 -35.28 -12.65 4.09
CA ALA A 869 -34.76 -12.56 5.45
C ALA A 869 -35.28 -11.31 6.17
#